data_AF-A0AA43LHT6-F1
#
_entry.id   AF-A0AA43LHT6-F1
#
_cell.length_a   1.000
_cell.length_b   1.000
_cell.length_c   1.000
_cell.angle_alpha   90.00
_cell.angle_beta   90.00
_cell.angle_gamma   90.00
#
_symmetry.space_group_name_H-M   'P 1'
#
loop_
_entity.id
_entity.type
_entity.pdbx_description
1 polymer ?
#
loop_
_entity_poly.entity_id
_entity_poly.type
_entity_poly.pdbx_seq_one_letter_code
_entity_poly.pdbx_strand_id
1 'polypeptide(L)'
;TVLGTNICPGLYHWNGEKWVRMHEKCPNPCVDKTINESNSTQTVCSGSSISSVTYTSNSDMTVTGTLAGLTVTGNNTKSVTISGTPTASTILTISTRGTGDPVCFNDTKTVTVTVTDCTDPCDDKAINESNSTQTVCSGSSISSVTYTSNSDMTVTGTLAGLTITGNNTKSVTISGTPTASTILTISTRGTDPACANDTKTVTVTVNPSPSMTSPTSTSICSGSTFSYTPTSNVAGASFGWTRGTLPSGLTSSSSATSGTGSITDHVLTNSTTTAKTVNYTYTATANGCPSVAHIVTVTVNPVPTVDITPPATVCLNEDATFTASQNSGCTWSVSGSASDYTITGGTSGKTLIIKWKSEGEKTVTVTYTDANGCNASASTKVTVTNCTVPCESPSSVSPSTDSPSLRVFLNTEVELGPVSATFASGTPPATVSYQWYRSVNDGDYAPISGATNSSYTAKEPTEGTYKYYCEVGDVDCPGSSGKYTLVVTRCPGYVAVGGEYTLKDGSNVLNHSKTNVLWDAVKGYFNEPPRKDICIYYRPIGGEFGLSNWLDAVDECSNNSDQIDENHRGLGWRLPTVGELAALQSVHSTLQSQPTSTDIPRTEYMYNFSYWSSNIYYYSYGGNPAAWTWSYWQSQWPVGRATITPDARHMVRCVFTMD
;
A
#
# COMPACT_ATOMS: atom_id res chain seq x y z
N THR A 1 61.04 -16.02 -65.16
CA THR A 1 61.98 -17.16 -65.04
C THR A 1 61.38 -18.08 -64.00
N VAL A 2 60.66 -19.14 -64.35
CA VAL A 2 61.10 -20.34 -65.07
C VAL A 2 60.04 -20.74 -66.11
N LEU A 3 60.46 -20.81 -67.37
CA LEU A 3 59.74 -21.44 -68.48
C LEU A 3 60.31 -22.86 -68.64
N GLY A 4 59.48 -23.88 -68.49
CA GLY A 4 59.83 -25.28 -68.79
C GLY A 4 59.63 -25.57 -70.27
N THR A 5 60.72 -25.44 -71.03
CA THR A 5 61.15 -26.28 -72.16
C THR A 5 60.09 -26.83 -73.12
N ASN A 6 59.91 -26.14 -74.24
CA ASN A 6 59.96 -26.71 -75.60
C ASN A 6 59.95 -25.55 -76.62
N ILE A 7 61.11 -24.92 -76.80
CA ILE A 7 61.34 -23.94 -77.87
C ILE A 7 62.51 -24.47 -78.69
N CYS A 8 62.24 -24.90 -79.92
CA CYS A 8 63.30 -25.08 -80.92
C CYS A 8 64.00 -23.72 -81.13
N PRO A 9 65.35 -23.63 -81.12
CA PRO A 9 66.04 -22.36 -81.37
C PRO A 9 65.71 -21.88 -82.79
N GLY A 10 64.96 -20.78 -82.89
CA GLY A 10 64.56 -20.20 -84.17
C GLY A 10 65.75 -19.50 -84.83
N LEU A 11 66.17 -19.97 -86.00
CA LEU A 11 66.95 -19.19 -86.95
C LEU A 11 66.01 -18.16 -87.60
N TYR A 12 66.11 -16.92 -87.16
CA TYR A 12 65.51 -15.78 -87.85
C TYR A 12 66.50 -15.28 -88.91
N HIS A 13 66.01 -14.92 -90.10
CA HIS A 13 66.80 -14.27 -91.14
C HIS A 13 66.38 -12.79 -91.25
N TRP A 14 67.36 -11.89 -91.27
CA TRP A 14 67.16 -10.45 -91.42
C TRP A 14 67.16 -10.09 -92.89
N ASN A 15 66.02 -9.63 -93.42
CA ASN A 15 65.87 -9.31 -94.84
C ASN A 15 66.14 -7.83 -95.18
N GLY A 16 66.73 -7.07 -94.24
CA GLY A 16 67.04 -5.65 -94.42
C GLY A 16 66.07 -4.68 -93.74
N GLU A 17 64.86 -5.11 -93.33
CA GLU A 17 63.90 -4.25 -92.61
C GLU A 17 63.27 -4.90 -91.38
N LYS A 18 63.13 -6.24 -91.32
CA LYS A 18 62.66 -6.97 -90.13
C LYS A 18 63.16 -8.41 -90.08
N TRP A 19 63.20 -9.00 -88.87
CA TRP A 19 63.51 -10.41 -88.68
C TRP A 19 62.31 -11.27 -89.08
N VAL A 20 62.49 -12.15 -90.07
CA VAL A 20 61.43 -13.07 -90.55
C VAL A 20 61.78 -14.50 -90.13
N ARG A 21 60.78 -15.24 -89.64
CA ARG A 21 60.92 -16.65 -89.21
C ARG A 21 61.09 -17.52 -90.46
N MET A 22 62.19 -18.25 -90.58
CA MET A 22 62.32 -19.26 -91.64
C MET A 22 61.39 -20.43 -91.32
N HIS A 23 60.38 -20.65 -92.15
CA HIS A 23 59.52 -21.84 -92.08
C HIS A 23 59.88 -22.74 -93.24
N GLU A 24 60.80 -23.68 -93.01
CA GLU A 24 60.94 -24.90 -93.82
C GLU A 24 61.65 -25.96 -92.97
N LYS A 25 61.13 -27.19 -93.09
CA LYS A 25 61.33 -28.36 -92.21
C LYS A 25 62.80 -28.60 -91.83
N CYS A 26 63.09 -28.74 -90.53
CA CYS A 26 64.20 -29.60 -90.10
C CYS A 26 63.86 -31.04 -90.55
N PRO A 27 64.73 -31.75 -91.30
CA PRO A 27 64.57 -33.18 -91.46
C PRO A 27 64.83 -33.79 -90.08
N ASN A 28 63.77 -34.30 -89.43
CA ASN A 28 63.95 -35.17 -88.28
C ASN A 28 64.66 -36.44 -88.78
N PRO A 29 65.87 -36.79 -88.30
CA PRO A 29 66.49 -38.06 -88.65
C PRO A 29 65.72 -39.25 -88.06
N CYS A 30 64.74 -39.01 -87.18
CA CYS A 30 63.80 -40.01 -86.73
C CYS A 30 62.60 -40.08 -87.67
N VAL A 31 62.50 -41.14 -88.46
CA VAL A 31 61.22 -41.53 -89.05
C VAL A 31 60.30 -41.92 -87.89
N ASP A 32 59.16 -41.24 -87.74
CA ASP A 32 58.19 -41.42 -86.64
C ASP A 32 57.79 -42.90 -86.50
N LYS A 33 58.28 -43.61 -85.47
CA LYS A 33 58.07 -45.06 -85.29
C LYS A 33 56.70 -45.35 -84.71
N THR A 34 55.65 -44.99 -85.42
CA THR A 34 54.27 -45.17 -84.97
C THR A 34 53.77 -46.57 -85.30
N ILE A 35 53.09 -47.22 -84.35
CA ILE A 35 52.29 -48.41 -84.60
C ILE A 35 50.88 -47.93 -84.99
N ASN A 36 50.51 -48.10 -86.26
CA ASN A 36 49.19 -47.71 -86.74
C ASN A 36 48.19 -48.84 -86.50
N GLU A 37 47.17 -48.59 -85.68
CA GLU A 37 46.09 -49.55 -85.50
C GLU A 37 44.76 -49.06 -84.90
N SER A 38 43.73 -49.88 -85.12
CA SER A 38 42.35 -49.78 -84.60
C SER A 38 42.12 -50.72 -83.41
N ASN A 39 41.96 -50.12 -82.21
CA ASN A 39 41.47 -50.67 -80.93
C ASN A 39 41.93 -52.09 -80.51
N SER A 40 42.82 -52.19 -79.51
CA SER A 40 43.55 -53.40 -79.12
C SER A 40 43.08 -54.08 -77.81
N THR A 41 41.78 -54.31 -77.64
CA THR A 41 41.27 -55.14 -76.53
C THR A 41 40.10 -56.00 -76.99
N GLN A 42 40.19 -57.32 -76.80
CA GLN A 42 39.15 -58.28 -77.16
C GLN A 42 38.79 -59.16 -75.97
N THR A 43 37.49 -59.29 -75.71
CA THR A 43 36.94 -60.28 -74.77
C THR A 43 36.26 -61.37 -75.59
N VAL A 44 36.66 -62.63 -75.39
CA VAL A 44 36.08 -63.79 -76.09
C VAL A 44 35.73 -64.90 -75.11
N CYS A 45 34.73 -65.71 -75.48
CA CYS A 45 34.36 -66.87 -74.69
C CYS A 45 35.44 -67.96 -74.73
N SER A 46 35.58 -68.73 -73.65
CA SER A 46 36.44 -69.91 -73.61
C SER A 46 36.16 -70.84 -74.80
N GLY A 47 37.18 -71.12 -75.62
CA GLY A 47 37.07 -71.95 -76.82
C GLY A 47 36.77 -71.20 -78.13
N SER A 48 36.50 -69.88 -78.10
CA SER A 48 36.25 -69.06 -79.28
C SER A 48 37.51 -68.30 -79.74
N SER A 49 37.71 -68.17 -81.05
CA SER A 49 38.85 -67.43 -81.62
C SER A 49 38.67 -65.91 -81.52
N ILE A 50 39.76 -65.18 -81.27
CA ILE A 50 39.77 -63.73 -81.44
C ILE A 50 39.63 -63.35 -82.91
N SER A 51 39.06 -62.18 -83.18
CA SER A 51 39.18 -61.57 -84.51
C SER A 51 40.65 -61.25 -84.76
N SER A 52 41.19 -61.63 -85.92
CA SER A 52 42.60 -61.38 -86.22
C SER A 52 42.88 -59.87 -86.30
N VAL A 53 43.89 -59.41 -85.59
CA VAL A 53 44.27 -57.99 -85.55
C VAL A 53 45.67 -57.85 -86.15
N THR A 54 45.88 -56.87 -87.03
CA THR A 54 47.14 -56.69 -87.78
C THR A 54 47.73 -55.31 -87.56
N TYR A 55 48.88 -55.31 -86.88
CA TYR A 55 49.65 -54.14 -86.53
C TYR A 55 50.59 -53.83 -87.67
N THR A 56 50.63 -52.57 -88.11
CA THR A 56 51.62 -52.12 -89.08
C THR A 56 52.45 -50.98 -88.52
N SER A 57 53.75 -51.01 -88.78
CA SER A 57 54.68 -49.93 -88.43
C SER A 57 55.65 -49.71 -89.58
N ASN A 58 56.28 -48.54 -89.61
CA ASN A 58 57.38 -48.26 -90.54
C ASN A 58 58.73 -48.85 -90.10
N SER A 59 58.78 -49.44 -88.90
CA SER A 59 59.93 -50.16 -88.33
C SER A 59 59.53 -51.57 -87.88
N ASP A 60 60.51 -52.46 -87.73
CA ASP A 60 60.24 -53.84 -87.32
C ASP A 60 59.69 -53.88 -85.88
N MET A 61 58.63 -54.66 -85.68
CA MET A 61 57.96 -54.80 -84.38
C MET A 61 58.26 -56.14 -83.74
N THR A 62 58.42 -56.14 -82.42
CA THR A 62 58.56 -57.36 -81.62
C THR A 62 57.36 -57.48 -80.67
N VAL A 63 56.78 -58.68 -80.60
CA VAL A 63 55.72 -59.01 -79.63
C VAL A 63 56.30 -59.78 -78.46
N THR A 64 55.95 -59.37 -77.25
CA THR A 64 56.35 -60.00 -75.99
C THR A 64 55.14 -60.27 -75.11
N GLY A 65 55.17 -61.35 -74.33
CA GLY A 65 54.05 -61.79 -73.47
C GLY A 65 53.71 -63.27 -73.65
N THR A 66 52.80 -63.77 -72.83
CA THR A 66 52.41 -65.19 -72.84
C THR A 66 51.40 -65.47 -73.95
N LEU A 67 51.76 -66.29 -74.93
CA LEU A 67 50.92 -66.65 -76.08
C LEU A 67 49.95 -67.80 -75.74
N ALA A 68 49.04 -67.56 -74.80
CA ALA A 68 48.06 -68.54 -74.33
C ALA A 68 47.03 -68.89 -75.42
N GLY A 69 47.36 -69.79 -76.35
CA GLY A 69 46.48 -70.19 -77.48
C GLY A 69 46.45 -69.21 -78.65
N LEU A 70 47.27 -68.15 -78.60
CA LEU A 70 47.39 -67.14 -79.63
C LEU A 70 48.64 -67.38 -80.50
N THR A 71 48.53 -67.06 -81.78
CA THR A 71 49.61 -67.16 -82.76
C THR A 71 49.97 -65.76 -83.26
N VAL A 72 51.27 -65.47 -83.31
CA VAL A 72 51.81 -64.23 -83.86
C VAL A 72 52.50 -64.54 -85.18
N THR A 73 52.00 -63.95 -86.27
CA THR A 73 52.61 -64.06 -87.60
C THR A 73 53.30 -62.75 -87.96
N GLY A 74 54.52 -62.83 -88.53
CA GLY A 74 55.29 -61.64 -88.94
C GLY A 74 56.07 -60.95 -87.81
N ASN A 75 56.37 -61.64 -86.71
CA ASN A 75 57.21 -61.10 -85.63
C ASN A 75 58.60 -60.68 -86.15
N ASN A 76 59.13 -59.56 -85.65
CA ASN A 76 60.34 -58.88 -86.15
C ASN A 76 60.23 -58.39 -87.59
N THR A 77 59.03 -58.06 -88.04
CA THR A 77 58.80 -57.38 -89.32
C THR A 77 57.94 -56.15 -89.12
N LYS A 78 57.77 -55.37 -90.19
CA LYS A 78 56.94 -54.16 -90.22
C LYS A 78 55.43 -54.42 -90.13
N SER A 79 54.99 -55.68 -90.19
CA SER A 79 53.58 -56.07 -90.09
C SER A 79 53.44 -57.31 -89.21
N VAL A 80 52.67 -57.21 -88.14
CA VAL A 80 52.47 -58.28 -87.15
C VAL A 80 50.99 -58.58 -87.04
N THR A 81 50.58 -59.83 -87.26
CA THR A 81 49.18 -60.26 -87.08
C THR A 81 49.06 -61.19 -85.88
N ILE A 82 48.08 -60.92 -85.01
CA ILE A 82 47.73 -61.75 -83.84
C ILE A 82 46.36 -62.39 -84.11
N SER A 83 46.29 -63.72 -84.03
CA SER A 83 45.07 -64.50 -84.21
C SER A 83 45.11 -65.81 -83.40
N GLY A 84 43.99 -66.52 -83.31
CA GLY A 84 43.93 -67.82 -82.64
C GLY A 84 42.84 -67.89 -81.58
N THR A 85 42.79 -69.01 -80.84
CA THR A 85 41.80 -69.28 -79.80
C THR A 85 42.49 -69.23 -78.43
N PRO A 86 42.31 -68.16 -77.66
CA PRO A 86 43.03 -68.00 -76.41
C PRO A 86 42.60 -69.06 -75.39
N THR A 87 43.58 -69.68 -74.73
CA THR A 87 43.34 -70.70 -73.68
C THR A 87 43.28 -70.10 -72.28
N ALA A 88 43.68 -68.84 -72.11
CA ALA A 88 43.57 -68.05 -70.89
C ALA A 88 43.65 -66.55 -71.20
N SER A 89 43.15 -65.70 -70.31
CA SER A 89 43.35 -64.25 -70.40
C SER A 89 44.84 -63.89 -70.41
N THR A 90 45.27 -63.04 -71.32
CA THR A 90 46.68 -62.64 -71.47
C THR A 90 46.82 -61.22 -71.97
N ILE A 91 47.98 -60.62 -71.68
CA ILE A 91 48.37 -59.30 -72.19
C ILE A 91 49.63 -59.49 -73.02
N LEU A 92 49.60 -58.98 -74.26
CA LEU A 92 50.74 -58.95 -75.17
C LEU A 92 51.18 -57.51 -75.36
N THR A 93 52.48 -57.27 -75.34
CA THR A 93 53.07 -55.96 -75.59
C THR A 93 53.82 -56.00 -76.91
N ILE A 94 53.43 -55.10 -77.81
CA ILE A 94 54.02 -54.91 -79.13
C ILE A 94 54.88 -53.65 -79.06
N SER A 95 56.15 -53.76 -79.43
CA SER A 95 57.10 -52.65 -79.39
C SER A 95 57.86 -52.52 -80.70
N THR A 96 58.03 -51.31 -81.21
CA THR A 96 58.94 -51.04 -82.33
C THR A 96 60.40 -51.23 -81.88
N ARG A 97 61.25 -51.87 -82.71
CA ARG A 97 62.65 -52.10 -82.40
C ARG A 97 63.54 -50.96 -82.92
N GLY A 98 64.26 -50.27 -82.04
CA GLY A 98 65.26 -49.28 -82.43
C GLY A 98 66.64 -49.91 -82.67
N THR A 99 67.24 -49.66 -83.84
CA THR A 99 68.66 -49.95 -84.09
C THR A 99 69.49 -48.70 -83.80
N GLY A 100 70.15 -48.65 -82.65
CA GLY A 100 71.45 -47.96 -82.50
C GLY A 100 71.52 -46.48 -82.10
N ASP A 101 70.46 -45.82 -81.62
CA ASP A 101 70.57 -44.43 -81.10
C ASP A 101 69.62 -44.21 -79.89
N PRO A 102 70.11 -43.72 -78.72
CA PRO A 102 69.32 -43.58 -77.49
C PRO A 102 68.26 -42.45 -77.49
N VAL A 103 68.12 -41.68 -78.58
CA VAL A 103 67.18 -40.53 -78.63
C VAL A 103 65.89 -40.81 -79.44
N CYS A 104 65.68 -42.04 -79.92
CA CYS A 104 64.42 -42.42 -80.57
C CYS A 104 63.42 -43.03 -79.57
N PHE A 105 62.22 -42.43 -79.42
CA PHE A 105 61.13 -43.02 -78.66
C PHE A 105 60.67 -44.35 -79.31
N ASN A 106 60.55 -45.42 -78.51
CA ASN A 106 59.93 -46.67 -78.95
C ASN A 106 58.41 -46.53 -78.72
N ASP A 107 57.60 -46.76 -79.75
CA ASP A 107 56.14 -46.86 -79.57
C ASP A 107 55.82 -48.28 -79.08
N THR A 108 54.94 -48.35 -78.08
CA THR A 108 54.50 -49.62 -77.49
C THR A 108 52.99 -49.64 -77.41
N LYS A 109 52.39 -50.74 -77.88
CA LYS A 109 50.96 -51.01 -77.75
C LYS A 109 50.75 -52.28 -76.95
N THR A 110 49.82 -52.21 -75.99
CA THR A 110 49.37 -53.38 -75.25
C THR A 110 48.07 -53.90 -75.84
N VAL A 111 48.01 -55.21 -76.04
CA VAL A 111 46.84 -55.95 -76.46
C VAL A 111 46.38 -56.80 -75.29
N THR A 112 45.19 -56.50 -74.76
CA THR A 112 44.60 -57.33 -73.71
C THR A 112 43.57 -58.26 -74.33
N VAL A 113 43.75 -59.56 -74.12
CA VAL A 113 42.77 -60.59 -74.49
C VAL A 113 42.23 -61.20 -73.22
N THR A 114 40.93 -61.03 -72.98
CA THR A 114 40.25 -61.60 -71.81
C THR A 114 39.43 -62.81 -72.24
N VAL A 115 39.67 -63.96 -71.61
CA VAL A 115 38.88 -65.17 -71.76
C VAL A 115 37.88 -65.24 -70.62
N THR A 116 36.60 -65.19 -70.94
CA THR A 116 35.49 -65.32 -69.97
C THR A 116 34.79 -66.65 -70.17
N ASP A 117 34.37 -67.30 -69.09
CA ASP A 117 33.48 -68.45 -69.15
C ASP A 117 32.06 -67.97 -69.45
N CYS A 118 31.58 -68.23 -70.67
CA CYS A 118 30.26 -67.79 -71.12
C CYS A 118 29.14 -68.80 -70.77
N THR A 119 29.43 -69.81 -69.95
CA THR A 119 28.48 -70.88 -69.60
C THR A 119 27.93 -70.82 -68.17
N ASP A 120 28.18 -69.76 -67.41
CA ASP A 120 27.45 -69.46 -66.17
C ASP A 120 26.32 -68.43 -66.43
N PRO A 121 25.05 -68.85 -66.56
CA PRO A 121 23.93 -67.93 -66.74
C PRO A 121 23.57 -67.11 -65.47
N CYS A 122 24.33 -67.24 -64.38
CA CYS A 122 23.95 -66.74 -63.05
C CYS A 122 24.91 -65.69 -62.46
N ASP A 123 26.08 -65.46 -63.07
CA ASP A 123 27.00 -64.37 -62.70
C ASP A 123 26.45 -62.97 -63.09
N ASP A 124 25.45 -62.91 -63.95
CA ASP A 124 24.84 -61.67 -64.46
C ASP A 124 23.65 -61.17 -63.62
N LYS A 125 23.43 -61.66 -62.39
CA LYS A 125 22.26 -61.29 -61.56
C LYS A 125 22.55 -60.65 -60.20
N ALA A 126 23.80 -60.38 -59.85
CA ALA A 126 24.13 -59.77 -58.57
C ALA A 126 23.40 -58.42 -58.40
N ILE A 127 22.60 -58.29 -57.33
CA ILE A 127 22.12 -56.97 -56.90
C ILE A 127 23.32 -56.21 -56.33
N ASN A 128 23.80 -55.17 -57.02
CA ASN A 128 24.96 -54.40 -56.56
C ASN A 128 24.59 -53.63 -55.28
N GLU A 129 25.38 -53.79 -54.22
CA GLU A 129 24.96 -53.47 -52.85
C GLU A 129 24.98 -51.97 -52.53
N SER A 130 23.87 -51.51 -51.94
CA SER A 130 23.89 -50.56 -50.83
C SER A 130 23.24 -51.28 -49.65
N ASN A 131 23.96 -51.58 -48.57
CA ASN A 131 23.30 -52.07 -47.35
C ASN A 131 22.49 -50.90 -46.75
N SER A 132 21.17 -50.89 -46.92
CA SER A 132 20.34 -49.71 -46.63
C SER A 132 19.45 -49.89 -45.40
N THR A 133 20.07 -50.28 -44.28
CA THR A 133 19.41 -50.07 -42.99
C THR A 133 19.40 -48.58 -42.70
N GLN A 134 18.20 -47.98 -42.69
CA GLN A 134 18.01 -46.56 -42.38
C GLN A 134 17.15 -46.41 -41.14
N THR A 135 17.62 -45.58 -40.21
CA THR A 135 16.81 -45.14 -39.06
C THR A 135 16.51 -43.66 -39.23
N VAL A 136 15.23 -43.31 -39.26
CA VAL A 136 14.77 -41.93 -39.41
C VAL A 136 13.76 -41.59 -38.33
N CYS A 137 13.60 -40.30 -38.07
CA CYS A 137 12.58 -39.80 -37.15
C CYS A 137 11.21 -39.76 -37.83
N SER A 138 10.14 -39.90 -37.04
CA SER A 138 8.77 -39.76 -37.53
C SER A 138 8.61 -38.44 -38.29
N GLY A 139 8.20 -38.52 -39.56
CA GLY A 139 8.02 -37.37 -40.45
C GLY A 139 9.26 -36.96 -41.25
N SER A 140 10.41 -37.58 -41.06
CA SER A 140 11.62 -37.37 -41.87
C SER A 140 11.70 -38.35 -43.03
N SER A 141 12.13 -37.87 -44.21
CA SER A 141 12.34 -38.71 -45.38
C SER A 141 13.59 -39.59 -45.25
N ILE A 142 13.55 -40.80 -45.80
CA ILE A 142 14.76 -41.61 -45.97
C ILE A 142 15.69 -40.98 -47.02
N SER A 143 16.98 -41.26 -46.93
CA SER A 143 17.88 -41.05 -48.08
C SER A 143 17.48 -42.03 -49.18
N SER A 144 17.34 -41.53 -50.40
CA SER A 144 16.94 -42.36 -51.53
C SER A 144 17.97 -43.46 -51.77
N VAL A 145 17.52 -44.70 -51.91
CA VAL A 145 18.38 -45.86 -52.18
C VAL A 145 18.07 -46.39 -53.56
N THR A 146 19.10 -46.61 -54.37
CA THR A 146 18.96 -47.18 -55.72
C THR A 146 19.69 -48.49 -55.81
N TYR A 147 18.99 -49.51 -56.30
CA TYR A 147 19.53 -50.84 -56.59
C TYR A 147 19.57 -51.04 -58.09
N THR A 148 20.64 -51.66 -58.58
CA THR A 148 20.79 -52.06 -59.98
C THR A 148 21.12 -53.55 -60.06
N SER A 149 20.59 -54.20 -61.10
CA SER A 149 20.83 -55.62 -61.44
C SER A 149 20.78 -55.78 -62.96
N ASN A 150 21.40 -56.81 -63.52
CA ASN A 150 21.28 -57.07 -64.97
C ASN A 150 19.98 -57.84 -65.31
N SER A 151 19.17 -58.22 -64.30
CA SER A 151 17.79 -58.72 -64.42
C SER A 151 16.76 -57.75 -63.82
N ASP A 152 15.49 -57.86 -64.24
CA ASP A 152 14.40 -57.08 -63.65
C ASP A 152 14.24 -57.41 -62.15
N MET A 153 13.99 -56.40 -61.33
CA MET A 153 13.77 -56.55 -59.90
C MET A 153 12.33 -56.22 -59.52
N THR A 154 11.78 -56.99 -58.58
CA THR A 154 10.49 -56.72 -57.96
C THR A 154 10.70 -56.40 -56.49
N VAL A 155 10.01 -55.37 -55.99
CA VAL A 155 9.98 -55.02 -54.56
C VAL A 155 8.67 -55.49 -53.93
N THR A 156 8.77 -56.16 -52.80
CA THR A 156 7.62 -56.63 -52.00
C THR A 156 7.73 -56.13 -50.55
N GLY A 157 6.58 -56.03 -49.87
CA GLY A 157 6.48 -55.54 -48.49
C GLY A 157 5.50 -54.38 -48.35
N THR A 158 5.26 -53.95 -47.10
CA THR A 158 4.37 -52.83 -46.80
C THR A 158 5.11 -51.52 -47.02
N LEU A 159 4.65 -50.70 -47.97
CA LEU A 159 5.35 -49.48 -48.34
C LEU A 159 5.33 -48.40 -47.25
N ALA A 160 4.31 -48.37 -46.39
CA ALA A 160 4.24 -47.48 -45.22
C ALA A 160 4.72 -46.03 -45.50
N GLY A 161 4.23 -45.38 -46.56
CA GLY A 161 4.62 -44.01 -46.94
C GLY A 161 5.85 -43.88 -47.86
N LEU A 162 6.49 -45.00 -48.22
CA LEU A 162 7.57 -45.06 -49.20
C LEU A 162 7.04 -45.23 -50.63
N THR A 163 7.80 -44.72 -51.58
CA THR A 163 7.53 -44.80 -53.02
C THR A 163 8.63 -45.58 -53.71
N ILE A 164 8.23 -46.45 -54.63
CA ILE A 164 9.15 -47.21 -55.49
C ILE A 164 9.05 -46.69 -56.91
N THR A 165 10.18 -46.29 -57.47
CA THR A 165 10.31 -45.91 -58.89
C THR A 165 11.10 -46.99 -59.63
N GLY A 166 10.66 -47.37 -60.84
CA GLY A 166 11.34 -48.39 -61.64
C GLY A 166 11.07 -49.84 -61.21
N ASN A 167 9.97 -50.11 -60.51
CA ASN A 167 9.58 -51.49 -60.17
C ASN A 167 9.40 -52.36 -61.42
N ASN A 168 9.83 -53.63 -61.36
CA ASN A 168 9.91 -54.56 -62.48
C ASN A 168 10.87 -54.11 -63.60
N THR A 169 11.92 -53.39 -63.24
CA THR A 169 13.02 -53.02 -64.15
C THR A 169 14.37 -53.34 -63.54
N LYS A 170 15.44 -53.18 -64.32
CA LYS A 170 16.84 -53.39 -63.91
C LYS A 170 17.37 -52.35 -62.92
N SER A 171 16.63 -51.27 -62.67
CA SER A 171 17.00 -50.20 -61.74
C SER A 171 15.80 -49.79 -60.90
N VAL A 172 15.88 -50.02 -59.59
CA VAL A 172 14.81 -49.71 -58.64
C VAL A 172 15.30 -48.66 -57.66
N THR A 173 14.50 -47.62 -57.43
CA THR A 173 14.78 -46.57 -56.44
C THR A 173 13.67 -46.51 -55.39
N ILE A 174 14.05 -46.51 -54.11
CA ILE A 174 13.15 -46.39 -52.96
C ILE A 174 13.40 -45.03 -52.29
N SER A 175 12.35 -44.22 -52.14
CA SER A 175 12.40 -42.91 -51.50
C SER A 175 11.08 -42.58 -50.78
N GLY A 176 11.02 -41.44 -50.07
CA GLY A 176 9.80 -40.96 -49.42
C GLY A 176 9.92 -40.83 -47.89
N THR A 177 8.79 -40.58 -47.25
CA THR A 177 8.69 -40.36 -45.79
C THR A 177 7.91 -41.51 -45.16
N PRO A 178 8.58 -42.42 -44.43
CA PRO A 178 7.91 -43.56 -43.84
C PRO A 178 6.95 -43.15 -42.72
N THR A 179 5.76 -43.76 -42.69
CA THR A 179 4.73 -43.58 -41.66
C THR A 179 4.80 -44.64 -40.56
N ALA A 180 5.51 -45.74 -40.79
CA ALA A 180 5.80 -46.79 -39.82
C ALA A 180 7.11 -47.53 -40.17
N SER A 181 7.73 -48.19 -39.19
CA SER A 181 8.86 -49.08 -39.45
C SER A 181 8.44 -50.22 -40.37
N THR A 182 9.26 -50.51 -41.38
CA THR A 182 8.95 -51.53 -42.39
C THR A 182 10.21 -52.19 -42.94
N ILE A 183 10.05 -53.38 -43.50
CA ILE A 183 11.09 -54.13 -44.20
C ILE A 183 10.57 -54.41 -45.61
N LEU A 184 11.33 -53.96 -46.61
CA LEU A 184 11.06 -54.26 -48.03
C LEU A 184 12.05 -55.31 -48.52
N THR A 185 11.57 -56.26 -49.32
CA THR A 185 12.39 -57.30 -49.93
C THR A 185 12.46 -57.06 -51.44
N ILE A 186 13.67 -56.91 -51.95
CA ILE A 186 13.98 -56.77 -53.36
C ILE A 186 14.44 -58.13 -53.87
N SER A 187 13.78 -58.66 -54.90
CA SER A 187 14.10 -59.95 -55.50
C SER A 187 14.33 -59.80 -57.00
N THR A 188 15.38 -60.43 -57.54
CA THR A 188 15.55 -60.55 -59.00
C THR A 188 14.52 -61.51 -59.59
N ARG A 189 14.01 -61.19 -60.78
CA ARG A 189 13.04 -62.02 -61.51
C ARG A 189 13.77 -62.83 -62.58
N GLY A 190 14.22 -64.03 -62.21
CA GLY A 190 14.69 -65.04 -63.16
C GLY A 190 13.55 -65.93 -63.67
N THR A 191 13.53 -66.25 -64.96
CA THR A 191 12.63 -67.28 -65.53
C THR A 191 13.21 -68.70 -65.46
N ASP A 192 14.47 -68.84 -65.04
CA ASP A 192 15.17 -70.11 -64.89
C ASP A 192 15.07 -70.63 -63.43
N PRO A 193 14.44 -71.80 -63.18
CA PRO A 193 14.31 -72.41 -61.85
C PRO A 193 15.64 -72.73 -61.17
N ALA A 194 16.72 -72.91 -61.93
CA ALA A 194 18.05 -73.25 -61.39
C ALA A 194 18.76 -72.05 -60.75
N CYS A 195 18.32 -70.81 -61.03
CA CYS A 195 18.93 -69.56 -60.56
C CYS A 195 17.89 -68.49 -60.18
N ALA A 196 16.86 -68.91 -59.46
CA ALA A 196 15.89 -68.02 -58.84
C ALA A 196 16.39 -67.58 -57.44
N ASN A 197 16.06 -66.34 -57.07
CA ASN A 197 16.02 -65.82 -55.70
C ASN A 197 17.29 -65.17 -55.11
N ASP A 198 18.02 -64.32 -55.85
CA ASP A 198 18.86 -63.33 -55.14
C ASP A 198 17.94 -62.26 -54.53
N THR A 199 18.07 -62.07 -53.23
CA THR A 199 17.23 -61.15 -52.45
C THR A 199 18.05 -60.23 -51.57
N LYS A 200 17.68 -58.95 -51.55
CA LYS A 200 18.21 -57.95 -50.61
C LYS A 200 17.07 -57.34 -49.82
N THR A 201 17.32 -57.02 -48.56
CA THR A 201 16.34 -56.38 -47.69
C THR A 201 16.70 -54.93 -47.42
N VAL A 202 15.70 -54.05 -47.47
CA VAL A 202 15.78 -52.66 -47.03
C VAL A 202 15.01 -52.55 -45.72
N THR A 203 15.71 -52.28 -44.63
CA THR A 203 15.08 -52.11 -43.31
C THR A 203 15.00 -50.63 -42.98
N VAL A 204 13.78 -50.11 -42.83
CA VAL A 204 13.51 -48.74 -42.42
C VAL A 204 12.92 -48.75 -41.02
N THR A 205 13.65 -48.19 -40.05
CA THR A 205 13.18 -48.02 -38.67
C THR A 205 12.74 -46.57 -38.46
N VAL A 206 11.51 -46.37 -38.01
CA VAL A 206 10.96 -45.06 -37.66
C VAL A 206 10.98 -44.89 -36.14
N ASN A 207 11.83 -44.00 -35.66
CA ASN A 207 11.86 -43.64 -34.24
C ASN A 207 10.79 -42.57 -33.94
N PRO A 208 10.00 -42.75 -32.87
CA PRO A 208 9.01 -41.74 -32.50
C PRO A 208 9.71 -40.44 -32.08
N SER A 209 9.28 -39.32 -32.64
CA SER A 209 9.79 -38.00 -32.26
C SER A 209 9.18 -37.57 -30.93
N PRO A 210 9.99 -37.10 -29.96
CA PRO A 210 9.45 -36.58 -28.72
C PRO A 210 8.69 -35.29 -28.96
N SER A 211 7.60 -35.10 -28.24
CA SER A 211 6.90 -33.84 -28.05
C SER A 211 6.85 -33.53 -26.55
N MET A 212 7.03 -32.26 -26.20
CA MET A 212 6.95 -31.83 -24.82
C MET A 212 5.49 -31.68 -24.38
N THR A 213 5.20 -32.15 -23.16
CA THR A 213 3.85 -32.17 -22.55
C THR A 213 3.73 -31.24 -21.35
N SER A 214 4.83 -30.64 -20.90
CA SER A 214 4.83 -29.66 -19.81
C SER A 214 4.24 -28.30 -20.24
N PRO A 215 3.84 -27.44 -19.30
CA PRO A 215 3.24 -26.14 -19.61
C PRO A 215 4.19 -25.22 -20.42
N THR A 216 3.59 -24.40 -21.28
CA THR A 216 4.29 -23.39 -22.10
C THR A 216 4.35 -22.01 -21.46
N SER A 217 3.68 -21.81 -20.32
CA SER A 217 3.71 -20.56 -19.58
C SER A 217 3.70 -20.77 -18.08
N THR A 218 4.35 -19.86 -17.37
CA THR A 218 4.29 -19.78 -15.91
C THR A 218 4.42 -18.33 -15.47
N SER A 219 3.91 -18.01 -14.28
CA SER A 219 4.07 -16.69 -13.68
C SER A 219 4.61 -16.80 -12.27
N ILE A 220 5.57 -15.94 -11.95
CA ILE A 220 6.23 -15.86 -10.64
C ILE A 220 6.34 -14.41 -10.19
N CYS A 221 6.56 -14.21 -8.90
CA CYS A 221 6.86 -12.90 -8.35
C CYS A 221 8.35 -12.60 -8.41
N SER A 222 8.70 -11.32 -8.55
CA SER A 222 10.08 -10.85 -8.53
C SER A 222 10.81 -11.32 -7.28
N GLY A 223 12.01 -11.89 -7.45
CA GLY A 223 12.80 -12.47 -6.36
C GLY A 223 12.38 -13.89 -5.95
N SER A 224 11.31 -14.45 -6.52
CA SER A 224 10.96 -15.87 -6.33
C SER A 224 11.85 -16.78 -7.19
N THR A 225 12.04 -18.00 -6.72
CA THR A 225 12.77 -19.03 -7.47
C THR A 225 11.89 -19.57 -8.60
N PHE A 226 12.39 -19.50 -9.83
CA PHE A 226 11.82 -20.14 -11.00
C PHE A 226 12.30 -21.60 -11.06
N SER A 227 11.35 -22.53 -11.01
CA SER A 227 11.58 -23.95 -11.26
C SER A 227 10.73 -24.45 -12.43
N TYR A 228 11.32 -25.26 -13.30
CA TYR A 228 10.62 -25.88 -14.43
C TYR A 228 11.12 -27.30 -14.64
N THR A 229 10.21 -28.27 -14.63
CA THR A 229 10.50 -29.68 -14.88
C THR A 229 9.86 -30.08 -16.22
N PRO A 230 10.67 -30.27 -17.28
CA PRO A 230 10.16 -30.65 -18.59
C PRO A 230 9.63 -32.10 -18.57
N THR A 231 8.58 -32.37 -19.36
CA THR A 231 8.06 -33.73 -19.59
C THR A 231 7.86 -33.97 -21.08
N SER A 232 7.90 -35.23 -21.51
CA SER A 232 7.69 -35.63 -22.90
C SER A 232 6.83 -36.88 -23.01
N ASN A 233 6.12 -37.03 -24.13
CA ASN A 233 5.37 -38.23 -24.50
C ASN A 233 6.25 -39.46 -24.75
N VAL A 234 7.54 -39.30 -25.02
CA VAL A 234 8.49 -40.41 -25.19
C VAL A 234 9.31 -40.58 -23.92
N ALA A 235 9.16 -41.73 -23.27
CA ALA A 235 9.88 -42.06 -22.04
C ALA A 235 11.40 -42.08 -22.26
N GLY A 236 12.16 -41.56 -21.29
CA GLY A 236 13.63 -41.48 -21.37
C GLY A 236 14.17 -40.39 -22.29
N ALA A 237 13.32 -39.48 -22.79
CA ALA A 237 13.79 -38.30 -23.53
C ALA A 237 14.74 -37.44 -22.67
N SER A 238 15.83 -36.96 -23.27
CA SER A 238 16.71 -35.96 -22.67
C SER A 238 16.25 -34.56 -23.06
N PHE A 239 16.57 -33.55 -22.24
CA PHE A 239 16.13 -32.17 -22.47
C PHE A 239 17.32 -31.23 -22.46
N GLY A 240 17.42 -30.39 -23.48
CA GLY A 240 18.29 -29.22 -23.52
C GLY A 240 17.45 -27.96 -23.54
N TRP A 241 17.94 -26.89 -22.92
CA TRP A 241 17.27 -25.60 -22.93
C TRP A 241 18.24 -24.44 -23.15
N THR A 242 17.72 -23.36 -23.71
CA THR A 242 18.38 -22.05 -23.78
C THR A 242 17.45 -20.97 -23.23
N ARG A 243 18.02 -19.95 -22.58
CA ARG A 243 17.31 -18.78 -22.09
C ARG A 243 17.51 -17.63 -23.07
N GLY A 244 16.41 -16.99 -23.48
CA GLY A 244 16.45 -15.78 -24.28
C GLY A 244 17.08 -14.60 -23.55
N THR A 245 17.36 -13.53 -24.30
CA THR A 245 17.89 -12.29 -23.74
C THR A 245 16.92 -11.69 -22.72
N LEU A 246 17.43 -11.29 -21.56
CA LEU A 246 16.62 -10.61 -20.54
C LEU A 246 16.33 -9.17 -20.99
N PRO A 247 15.06 -8.71 -20.97
CA PRO A 247 14.73 -7.33 -21.22
C PRO A 247 15.27 -6.41 -20.12
N SER A 248 15.37 -5.10 -20.41
CA SER A 248 15.79 -4.11 -19.42
C SER A 248 14.89 -4.13 -18.17
N GLY A 249 15.53 -4.10 -16.99
CA GLY A 249 14.86 -4.20 -15.69
C GLY A 249 14.51 -5.61 -15.24
N LEU A 250 14.89 -6.65 -16.00
CA LEU A 250 14.81 -8.05 -15.56
C LEU A 250 16.23 -8.64 -15.42
N THR A 251 16.54 -9.18 -14.24
CA THR A 251 17.82 -9.84 -13.98
C THR A 251 17.60 -11.28 -13.51
N SER A 252 18.66 -12.10 -13.58
CA SER A 252 18.67 -13.50 -13.14
C SER A 252 19.86 -13.70 -12.20
N SER A 253 19.66 -14.42 -11.09
CA SER A 253 20.76 -14.83 -10.21
C SER A 253 21.72 -15.81 -10.88
N SER A 254 21.23 -16.61 -11.83
CA SER A 254 22.02 -17.58 -12.59
C SER A 254 22.58 -16.96 -13.87
N SER A 255 23.90 -17.12 -14.06
CA SER A 255 24.60 -16.76 -15.29
C SER A 255 24.38 -17.76 -16.44
N ALA A 256 23.84 -18.95 -16.16
CA ALA A 256 23.59 -19.97 -17.17
C ALA A 256 22.52 -19.50 -18.17
N THR A 257 22.91 -19.37 -19.44
CA THR A 257 22.01 -19.06 -20.57
C THR A 257 21.59 -20.31 -21.34
N SER A 258 22.13 -21.47 -20.98
CA SER A 258 21.75 -22.78 -21.50
C SER A 258 22.02 -23.87 -20.47
N GLY A 259 21.38 -25.02 -20.64
CA GLY A 259 21.56 -26.15 -19.74
C GLY A 259 20.83 -27.40 -20.22
N THR A 260 20.79 -28.41 -19.35
CA THR A 260 20.08 -29.67 -19.60
C THR A 260 19.16 -29.99 -18.43
N GLY A 261 18.10 -30.76 -18.69
CA GLY A 261 17.15 -31.18 -17.67
C GLY A 261 16.30 -30.04 -17.10
N SER A 262 15.94 -30.15 -15.82
CA SER A 262 15.10 -29.17 -15.10
C SER A 262 15.86 -27.93 -14.67
N ILE A 263 15.16 -26.81 -14.57
CA ILE A 263 15.65 -25.59 -13.89
C ILE A 263 15.12 -25.60 -12.46
N THR A 264 15.95 -25.32 -11.46
CA THR A 264 15.54 -25.38 -10.04
C THR A 264 15.97 -24.18 -9.18
N ASP A 265 16.88 -23.33 -9.67
CA ASP A 265 17.62 -22.37 -8.86
C ASP A 265 17.70 -20.97 -9.48
N HIS A 266 16.97 -20.70 -10.56
CA HIS A 266 16.97 -19.40 -11.21
C HIS A 266 16.09 -18.42 -10.42
N VAL A 267 16.67 -17.44 -9.75
CA VAL A 267 15.89 -16.33 -9.14
C VAL A 267 15.82 -15.19 -10.14
N LEU A 268 14.61 -14.84 -10.57
CA LEU A 268 14.39 -13.75 -11.51
C LEU A 268 13.88 -12.50 -10.79
N THR A 269 14.54 -11.37 -10.99
CA THR A 269 14.22 -10.11 -10.32
C THR A 269 13.78 -9.08 -11.35
N ASN A 270 12.52 -8.68 -11.28
CA ASN A 270 11.95 -7.57 -12.02
C ASN A 270 11.99 -6.30 -11.15
N SER A 271 12.76 -5.30 -11.57
CA SER A 271 12.93 -4.02 -10.88
C SER A 271 12.02 -2.90 -11.41
N THR A 272 11.06 -3.24 -12.28
CA THR A 272 10.10 -2.29 -12.86
C THR A 272 8.74 -2.38 -12.16
N THR A 273 7.79 -1.51 -12.50
CA THR A 273 6.41 -1.55 -11.96
C THR A 273 5.44 -2.35 -12.82
N THR A 274 5.90 -2.97 -13.90
CA THR A 274 5.08 -3.75 -14.84
C THR A 274 5.65 -5.15 -15.02
N ALA A 275 4.80 -6.13 -15.30
CA ALA A 275 5.26 -7.50 -15.56
C ALA A 275 6.25 -7.55 -16.73
N LYS A 276 7.28 -8.38 -16.60
CA LYS A 276 8.28 -8.63 -17.65
C LYS A 276 8.32 -10.11 -17.98
N THR A 277 8.67 -10.44 -19.22
CA THR A 277 8.72 -11.83 -19.69
C THR A 277 10.12 -12.21 -20.14
N VAL A 278 10.46 -13.49 -19.95
CA VAL A 278 11.63 -14.14 -20.53
C VAL A 278 11.23 -15.50 -21.06
N ASN A 279 11.74 -15.85 -22.24
CA ASN A 279 11.46 -17.13 -22.88
C ASN A 279 12.60 -18.12 -22.64
N TYR A 280 12.25 -19.36 -22.30
CA TYR A 280 13.15 -20.50 -22.33
C TYR A 280 12.75 -21.42 -23.48
N THR A 281 13.69 -21.74 -24.34
CA THR A 281 13.48 -22.63 -25.48
C THR A 281 14.02 -23.99 -25.13
N TYR A 282 13.13 -24.97 -24.99
CA TYR A 282 13.49 -26.37 -24.75
C TYR A 282 13.47 -27.19 -26.03
N THR A 283 14.39 -28.14 -26.14
CA THR A 283 14.40 -29.19 -27.15
C THR A 283 14.56 -30.52 -26.43
N ALA A 284 13.61 -31.44 -26.65
CA ALA A 284 13.69 -32.81 -26.16
C ALA A 284 14.34 -33.70 -27.22
N THR A 285 15.11 -34.71 -26.82
CA THR A 285 15.71 -35.68 -27.74
C THR A 285 15.48 -37.09 -27.23
N ALA A 286 14.90 -37.95 -28.07
CA ALA A 286 14.69 -39.36 -27.77
C ALA A 286 15.07 -40.22 -28.96
N ASN A 287 15.83 -41.30 -28.74
CA ASN A 287 16.30 -42.22 -29.80
C ASN A 287 16.96 -41.49 -30.99
N GLY A 288 17.73 -40.43 -30.72
CA GLY A 288 18.38 -39.59 -31.74
C GLY A 288 17.47 -38.58 -32.44
N CYS A 289 16.17 -38.56 -32.12
CA CYS A 289 15.19 -37.66 -32.72
C CYS A 289 14.93 -36.43 -31.85
N PRO A 290 15.20 -35.21 -32.35
CA PRO A 290 14.87 -33.98 -31.63
C PRO A 290 13.39 -33.65 -31.78
N SER A 291 12.82 -33.01 -30.76
CA SER A 291 11.50 -32.39 -30.80
C SER A 291 11.56 -31.08 -31.56
N VAL A 292 10.38 -30.57 -31.94
CA VAL A 292 10.22 -29.14 -32.24
C VAL A 292 10.54 -28.33 -30.97
N ALA A 293 11.11 -27.14 -31.16
CA ALA A 293 11.40 -26.21 -30.07
C ALA A 293 10.13 -25.87 -29.27
N HIS A 294 10.18 -26.09 -27.96
CA HIS A 294 9.10 -25.80 -27.03
C HIS A 294 9.43 -24.54 -26.23
N ILE A 295 8.64 -23.47 -26.45
CA ILE A 295 8.89 -22.17 -25.83
C ILE A 295 8.10 -22.06 -24.54
N VAL A 296 8.82 -21.87 -23.43
CA VAL A 296 8.28 -21.63 -22.09
C VAL A 296 8.41 -20.15 -21.76
N THR A 297 7.29 -19.45 -21.71
CA THR A 297 7.23 -18.02 -21.38
C THR A 297 7.08 -17.86 -19.87
N VAL A 298 8.07 -17.24 -19.23
CA VAL A 298 8.06 -16.94 -17.79
C VAL A 298 7.70 -15.47 -17.59
N THR A 299 6.56 -15.20 -16.96
CA THR A 299 6.11 -13.86 -16.60
C THR A 299 6.51 -13.54 -15.16
N VAL A 300 7.38 -12.56 -14.98
CA VAL A 300 7.87 -12.10 -13.67
C VAL A 300 7.13 -10.82 -13.29
N ASN A 301 6.19 -10.95 -12.35
CA ASN A 301 5.44 -9.82 -11.81
C ASN A 301 6.30 -9.06 -10.80
N PRO A 302 6.24 -7.72 -10.79
CA PRO A 302 6.98 -6.93 -9.80
C PRO A 302 6.47 -7.18 -8.38
N VAL A 303 7.32 -6.97 -7.37
CA VAL A 303 6.86 -6.94 -5.98
C VAL A 303 6.00 -5.69 -5.80
N PRO A 304 4.76 -5.81 -5.27
CA PRO A 304 3.93 -4.64 -5.05
C PRO A 304 4.51 -3.73 -3.96
N THR A 305 3.98 -2.52 -3.84
CA THR A 305 4.32 -1.61 -2.73
C THR A 305 3.15 -1.51 -1.75
N VAL A 306 3.46 -1.47 -0.46
CA VAL A 306 2.51 -1.21 0.61
C VAL A 306 3.19 -0.35 1.67
N ASP A 307 2.46 0.60 2.23
CA ASP A 307 2.90 1.48 3.29
C ASP A 307 1.85 1.51 4.40
N ILE A 308 2.29 1.83 5.62
CA ILE A 308 1.41 2.01 6.78
C ILE A 308 1.47 3.48 7.19
N THR A 309 0.30 4.11 7.31
CA THR A 309 0.15 5.41 7.97
C THR A 309 -0.37 5.17 9.39
N PRO A 310 0.46 5.32 10.43
CA PRO A 310 0.02 5.27 11.82
C PRO A 310 -0.73 6.54 12.22
N PRO A 311 -1.52 6.52 13.31
CA PRO A 311 -2.09 7.74 13.88
C PRO A 311 -1.00 8.62 14.50
N ALA A 312 -1.27 9.92 14.62
CA ALA A 312 -0.30 10.89 15.16
C ALA A 312 0.06 10.65 16.63
N THR A 313 -0.92 10.19 17.43
CA THR A 313 -0.77 9.87 18.84
C THR A 313 -1.42 8.51 19.10
N VAL A 314 -0.81 7.71 19.98
CA VAL A 314 -1.33 6.40 20.40
C VAL A 314 -1.44 6.36 21.91
N CYS A 315 -2.68 6.35 22.38
CA CYS A 315 -3.01 6.46 23.79
C CYS A 315 -3.43 5.12 24.39
N LEU A 316 -3.01 4.87 25.63
CA LEU A 316 -3.43 3.71 26.39
C LEU A 316 -4.96 3.69 26.51
N ASN A 317 -5.57 2.52 26.31
CA ASN A 317 -7.01 2.24 26.37
C ASN A 317 -7.90 2.98 25.34
N GLU A 318 -7.31 3.73 24.41
CA GLU A 318 -8.03 4.37 23.30
C GLU A 318 -7.83 3.62 21.98
N ASP A 319 -8.76 3.82 21.04
CA ASP A 319 -8.70 3.21 19.71
C ASP A 319 -7.73 3.97 18.80
N ALA A 320 -6.67 3.28 18.36
CA ALA A 320 -5.69 3.75 17.40
C ALA A 320 -5.97 3.16 16.02
N THR A 321 -6.16 4.01 15.01
CA THR A 321 -6.46 3.59 13.64
C THR A 321 -5.22 3.65 12.75
N PHE A 322 -4.84 2.52 12.18
CA PHE A 322 -3.78 2.37 11.17
C PHE A 322 -4.40 2.21 9.80
N THR A 323 -3.81 2.85 8.79
CA THR A 323 -4.29 2.76 7.40
C THR A 323 -3.18 2.26 6.48
N ALA A 324 -3.50 1.31 5.61
CA ALA A 324 -2.62 0.88 4.54
C ALA A 324 -2.79 1.77 3.30
N SER A 325 -1.73 1.86 2.48
CA SER A 325 -1.81 2.54 1.18
C SER A 325 -2.72 1.81 0.17
N GLN A 326 -3.01 0.52 0.38
CA GLN A 326 -3.89 -0.29 -0.47
C GLN A 326 -5.29 -0.45 0.13
N ASN A 327 -6.33 -0.45 -0.72
CA ASN A 327 -7.73 -0.51 -0.28
C ASN A 327 -8.21 -1.93 0.08
N SER A 328 -7.59 -2.97 -0.49
CA SER A 328 -7.98 -4.38 -0.36
C SER A 328 -6.76 -5.29 -0.50
N GLY A 329 -6.87 -6.59 -0.16
CA GLY A 329 -5.74 -7.53 -0.23
C GLY A 329 -4.72 -7.40 0.91
N CYS A 330 -4.98 -6.50 1.87
CA CYS A 330 -4.17 -6.33 3.08
C CYS A 330 -4.63 -7.26 4.20
N THR A 331 -3.65 -7.85 4.88
CA THR A 331 -3.81 -8.61 6.12
C THR A 331 -2.91 -7.98 7.17
N TRP A 332 -3.42 -7.84 8.39
CA TRP A 332 -2.73 -7.13 9.46
C TRP A 332 -2.27 -8.08 10.56
N SER A 333 -1.10 -7.79 11.12
CA SER A 333 -0.58 -8.44 12.31
C SER A 333 0.01 -7.41 13.27
N VAL A 334 -0.06 -7.73 14.56
CA VAL A 334 0.34 -6.82 15.65
C VAL A 334 1.24 -7.63 16.59
N SER A 335 2.36 -7.05 17.01
CA SER A 335 3.23 -7.70 18.00
C SER A 335 2.64 -7.61 19.41
N GLY A 336 2.72 -8.71 20.17
CA GLY A 336 2.24 -8.79 21.54
C GLY A 336 1.22 -9.91 21.76
N SER A 337 0.62 -9.91 22.94
CA SER A 337 -0.39 -10.88 23.39
C SER A 337 -1.75 -10.21 23.61
N ALA A 338 -2.80 -10.99 23.89
CA ALA A 338 -4.13 -10.44 24.21
C ALA A 338 -4.18 -9.55 25.47
N SER A 339 -3.14 -9.63 26.31
CA SER A 339 -2.89 -8.73 27.44
C SER A 339 -2.34 -7.36 27.02
N ASP A 340 -1.68 -7.25 25.87
CA ASP A 340 -1.06 -6.02 25.36
C ASP A 340 -2.05 -5.16 24.57
N TYR A 341 -3.03 -5.78 23.89
CA TYR A 341 -3.97 -5.08 23.03
C TYR A 341 -5.29 -5.83 22.83
N THR A 342 -6.25 -5.18 22.19
CA THR A 342 -7.45 -5.79 21.61
C THR A 342 -7.70 -5.16 20.26
N ILE A 343 -7.89 -5.98 19.24
CA ILE A 343 -8.27 -5.49 17.90
C ILE A 343 -9.76 -5.18 17.94
N THR A 344 -10.10 -3.92 17.76
CA THR A 344 -11.48 -3.42 17.80
C THR A 344 -12.09 -3.34 16.40
N GLY A 345 -11.29 -3.45 15.35
CA GLY A 345 -11.78 -3.64 13.97
C GLY A 345 -10.66 -3.81 12.94
N GLY A 346 -11.00 -4.30 11.74
CA GLY A 346 -10.15 -4.12 10.57
C GLY A 346 -8.94 -5.06 10.41
N THR A 347 -9.05 -6.34 10.80
CA THR A 347 -7.95 -7.31 10.56
C THR A 347 -7.68 -7.62 9.08
N SER A 348 -8.57 -7.20 8.18
CA SER A 348 -8.45 -7.33 6.73
C SER A 348 -8.89 -6.06 6.01
N GLY A 349 -8.21 -5.72 4.91
CA GLY A 349 -8.51 -4.53 4.12
C GLY A 349 -7.73 -3.29 4.56
N LYS A 350 -8.23 -2.11 4.20
CA LYS A 350 -7.49 -0.84 4.30
C LYS A 350 -7.11 -0.44 5.72
N THR A 351 -7.97 -0.68 6.70
CA THR A 351 -7.87 -0.10 8.04
C THR A 351 -7.74 -1.17 9.09
N LEU A 352 -6.91 -0.94 10.11
CA LEU A 352 -6.83 -1.72 11.35
C LEU A 352 -7.06 -0.79 12.54
N ILE A 353 -7.89 -1.19 13.49
CA ILE A 353 -8.20 -0.43 14.70
C ILE A 353 -7.80 -1.28 15.92
N ILE A 354 -6.91 -0.72 16.75
CA ILE A 354 -6.33 -1.40 17.90
C ILE A 354 -6.54 -0.56 19.15
N LYS A 355 -6.99 -1.19 20.23
CA LYS A 355 -6.97 -0.65 21.58
C LYS A 355 -5.81 -1.23 22.38
N TRP A 356 -4.85 -0.41 22.79
CA TRP A 356 -3.68 -0.86 23.54
C TRP A 356 -3.96 -0.90 25.04
N LYS A 357 -3.49 -1.94 25.73
CA LYS A 357 -3.67 -2.18 27.18
C LYS A 357 -2.38 -2.04 27.99
N SER A 358 -1.25 -1.84 27.31
CA SER A 358 0.06 -1.69 27.92
C SER A 358 0.86 -0.60 27.19
N GLU A 359 1.64 0.18 27.94
CA GLU A 359 2.55 1.20 27.40
C GLU A 359 3.78 0.59 26.72
N GLY A 360 4.53 1.43 26.00
CA GLY A 360 5.81 1.10 25.38
C GLY A 360 5.76 1.00 23.86
N GLU A 361 6.89 0.62 23.25
CA GLU A 361 7.00 0.49 21.80
C GLU A 361 6.26 -0.77 21.30
N LYS A 362 5.38 -0.59 20.33
CA LYS A 362 4.61 -1.66 19.69
C LYS A 362 4.83 -1.65 18.19
N THR A 363 4.79 -2.81 17.56
CA THR A 363 4.99 -2.96 16.11
C THR A 363 3.71 -3.44 15.45
N VAL A 364 3.31 -2.76 14.39
CA VAL A 364 2.18 -3.13 13.52
C VAL A 364 2.72 -3.43 12.14
N THR A 365 2.32 -4.58 11.60
CA THR A 365 2.77 -5.09 10.30
C THR A 365 1.55 -5.30 9.40
N VAL A 366 1.64 -4.83 8.15
CA VAL A 366 0.66 -5.12 7.11
C VAL A 366 1.33 -5.96 6.03
N THR A 367 0.66 -6.99 5.56
CA THR A 367 1.03 -7.78 4.39
C THR A 367 -0.04 -7.60 3.32
N TYR A 368 0.36 -7.04 2.17
CA TYR A 368 -0.49 -6.88 0.99
C TYR A 368 -0.18 -7.98 -0.02
N THR A 369 -1.23 -8.61 -0.57
CA THR A 369 -1.12 -9.54 -1.70
C THR A 369 -1.89 -8.98 -2.89
N ASP A 370 -1.21 -8.84 -4.03
CA ASP A 370 -1.83 -8.33 -5.26
C ASP A 370 -2.66 -9.42 -5.99
N ALA A 371 -3.28 -9.04 -7.10
CA ALA A 371 -4.09 -9.96 -7.92
C ALA A 371 -3.27 -11.10 -8.56
N ASN A 372 -1.94 -10.96 -8.63
CA ASN A 372 -1.03 -11.97 -9.17
C ASN A 372 -0.49 -12.91 -8.07
N GLY A 373 -0.89 -12.71 -6.81
CA GLY A 373 -0.41 -13.49 -5.66
C GLY A 373 0.95 -13.03 -5.12
N CYS A 374 1.46 -11.87 -5.55
CA CYS A 374 2.72 -11.33 -5.06
C CYS A 374 2.52 -10.55 -3.78
N ASN A 375 3.39 -10.83 -2.80
CA ASN A 375 3.29 -10.24 -1.47
C ASN A 375 4.30 -9.10 -1.26
N ALA A 376 3.88 -8.12 -0.49
CA ALA A 376 4.73 -7.09 0.07
C ALA A 376 4.34 -6.86 1.52
N SER A 377 5.30 -6.52 2.38
CA SER A 377 5.03 -6.23 3.77
C SER A 377 5.67 -4.91 4.19
N ALA A 378 4.94 -4.14 4.98
CA ALA A 378 5.44 -2.96 5.66
C ALA A 378 5.22 -3.12 7.16
N SER A 379 6.10 -2.52 7.95
CA SER A 379 5.98 -2.48 9.41
C SER A 379 6.26 -1.10 9.93
N THR A 380 5.52 -0.67 10.93
CA THR A 380 5.74 0.60 11.62
C THR A 380 5.78 0.38 13.13
N LYS A 381 6.57 1.20 13.81
CA LYS A 381 6.68 1.23 15.26
C LYS A 381 5.95 2.44 15.80
N VAL A 382 5.14 2.23 16.83
CA VAL A 382 4.46 3.29 17.57
C VAL A 382 4.78 3.18 19.05
N THR A 383 4.90 4.32 19.72
CA THR A 383 5.05 4.36 21.18
C THR A 383 3.69 4.59 21.79
N VAL A 384 3.19 3.61 22.55
CA VAL A 384 1.96 3.73 23.33
C VAL A 384 2.31 4.42 24.64
N THR A 385 1.69 5.58 24.88
CA THR A 385 1.85 6.32 26.14
C THR A 385 0.51 6.44 26.84
N ASN A 386 0.53 6.58 28.16
CA ASN A 386 -0.66 7.01 28.87
C ASN A 386 -0.94 8.49 28.55
N CYS A 387 -1.93 8.73 27.69
CA CYS A 387 -2.32 10.08 27.30
C CYS A 387 -3.31 10.73 28.26
N THR A 388 -3.65 10.08 29.39
CA THR A 388 -4.38 10.79 30.45
C THR A 388 -3.62 12.06 30.75
N VAL A 389 -4.26 13.20 30.48
CA VAL A 389 -3.74 14.50 30.87
C VAL A 389 -3.51 14.38 32.39
N PRO A 390 -2.28 14.58 32.89
CA PRO A 390 -2.07 14.55 34.33
C PRO A 390 -3.02 15.58 34.93
N CYS A 391 -3.92 15.14 35.80
CA CYS A 391 -4.87 16.03 36.42
C CYS A 391 -4.09 17.11 37.17
N GLU A 392 -4.40 18.37 36.88
CA GLU A 392 -3.70 19.50 37.49
C GLU A 392 -4.60 20.05 38.59
N SER A 393 -4.15 19.91 39.86
CA SER A 393 -4.80 20.62 40.95
C SER A 393 -4.70 22.13 40.70
N PRO A 394 -5.77 22.92 40.96
CA PRO A 394 -5.71 24.36 40.91
C PRO A 394 -4.51 24.91 41.70
N SER A 395 -3.72 25.77 41.08
CA SER A 395 -2.61 26.49 41.72
C SER A 395 -3.11 27.58 42.68
N SER A 396 -4.30 28.13 42.42
CA SER A 396 -4.96 29.10 43.29
C SER A 396 -6.48 29.14 43.04
N VAL A 397 -7.24 29.50 44.07
CA VAL A 397 -8.69 29.72 44.02
C VAL A 397 -8.99 31.12 44.54
N SER A 398 -9.89 31.85 43.88
CA SER A 398 -10.34 33.17 44.31
C SER A 398 -11.85 33.14 44.61
N PRO A 399 -12.28 33.64 45.78
CA PRO A 399 -11.46 34.19 46.88
C PRO A 399 -10.72 33.09 47.67
N SER A 400 -9.47 33.36 48.05
CA SER A 400 -8.57 32.41 48.73
C SER A 400 -8.63 32.47 50.27
N THR A 401 -9.27 33.50 50.82
CA THR A 401 -9.46 33.75 52.26
C THR A 401 -10.94 33.91 52.56
N ASP A 402 -11.33 33.80 53.83
CA ASP A 402 -12.69 34.16 54.26
C ASP A 402 -13.00 35.57 53.75
N SER A 403 -13.98 35.65 52.84
CA SER A 403 -14.52 36.94 52.41
C SER A 403 -14.99 37.72 53.65
N PRO A 404 -14.89 39.07 53.66
CA PRO A 404 -15.41 39.86 54.77
C PRO A 404 -16.85 39.44 55.07
N SER A 405 -17.17 39.30 56.35
CA SER A 405 -18.49 38.83 56.77
C SER A 405 -19.58 39.70 56.15
N LEU A 406 -20.35 39.15 55.22
CA LEU A 406 -21.48 39.86 54.64
C LEU A 406 -22.62 39.83 55.67
N ARG A 407 -23.12 41.00 56.08
CA ARG A 407 -24.24 41.09 57.02
C ARG A 407 -25.53 41.25 56.24
N VAL A 408 -26.47 40.34 56.42
CA VAL A 408 -27.78 40.39 55.75
C VAL A 408 -28.91 40.08 56.71
N PHE A 409 -30.10 40.54 56.35
CA PHE A 409 -31.30 40.27 57.12
C PHE A 409 -31.90 38.90 56.79
N LEU A 410 -32.77 38.43 57.67
CA LEU A 410 -33.47 37.16 57.54
C LEU A 410 -34.21 37.06 56.18
N ASN A 411 -34.07 35.93 55.49
CA ASN A 411 -34.67 35.65 54.18
C ASN A 411 -34.20 36.54 53.00
N THR A 412 -33.17 37.37 53.19
CA THR A 412 -32.54 38.10 52.07
C THR A 412 -31.76 37.13 51.19
N GLU A 413 -31.97 37.21 49.87
CA GLU A 413 -31.21 36.44 48.89
C GLU A 413 -29.86 37.12 48.61
N VAL A 414 -28.78 36.34 48.70
CA VAL A 414 -27.42 36.82 48.55
C VAL A 414 -26.70 35.97 47.51
N GLU A 415 -26.19 36.60 46.46
CA GLU A 415 -25.33 35.91 45.50
C GLU A 415 -23.89 35.79 46.05
N LEU A 416 -23.44 34.56 46.28
CA LEU A 416 -22.06 34.22 46.63
C LEU A 416 -21.32 33.82 45.35
N GLY A 417 -20.14 34.39 45.10
CA GLY A 417 -19.34 34.12 43.90
C GLY A 417 -19.07 35.38 43.05
N PRO A 418 -18.51 35.21 41.84
CA PRO A 418 -18.09 33.94 41.24
C PRO A 418 -16.80 33.39 41.87
N VAL A 419 -16.73 32.07 42.01
CA VAL A 419 -15.49 31.36 42.39
C VAL A 419 -14.72 31.04 41.12
N SER A 420 -13.44 31.36 41.11
CA SER A 420 -12.54 31.08 39.98
C SER A 420 -11.29 30.36 40.44
N ALA A 421 -10.73 29.52 39.55
CA ALA A 421 -9.52 28.75 39.79
C ALA A 421 -8.49 29.05 38.70
N THR A 422 -7.21 29.11 39.09
CA THR A 422 -6.08 29.23 38.17
C THR A 422 -5.24 27.97 38.22
N PHE A 423 -4.81 27.46 37.07
CA PHE A 423 -3.98 26.25 36.93
C PHE A 423 -2.56 26.65 36.54
N ALA A 424 -1.53 25.89 36.93
CA ALA A 424 -0.12 26.24 36.71
C ALA A 424 0.25 26.25 35.21
N SER A 425 -0.46 25.46 34.40
CA SER A 425 -0.38 25.48 32.94
C SER A 425 -0.93 26.76 32.27
N GLY A 426 -1.64 27.63 33.01
CA GLY A 426 -2.23 28.87 32.49
C GLY A 426 -3.44 28.68 31.55
N THR A 427 -3.85 27.44 31.27
CA THR A 427 -5.04 27.11 30.47
C THR A 427 -5.98 26.23 31.32
N PRO A 428 -7.26 26.60 31.52
CA PRO A 428 -8.19 25.76 32.27
C PRO A 428 -8.39 24.38 31.62
N PRO A 429 -8.59 23.29 32.40
CA PRO A 429 -8.99 22.00 31.85
C PRO A 429 -10.35 22.09 31.14
N ALA A 430 -10.62 21.14 30.23
CA ALA A 430 -11.81 21.16 29.39
C ALA A 430 -13.14 21.12 30.17
N THR A 431 -13.11 20.62 31.41
CA THR A 431 -14.26 20.52 32.31
C THR A 431 -13.89 20.96 33.72
N VAL A 432 -14.33 22.15 34.12
CA VAL A 432 -14.22 22.64 35.50
C VAL A 432 -15.54 22.35 36.22
N SER A 433 -15.46 21.72 37.40
CA SER A 433 -16.61 21.40 38.25
C SER A 433 -16.66 22.31 39.48
N TYR A 434 -17.88 22.57 39.98
CA TYR A 434 -18.15 23.36 41.18
C TYR A 434 -19.09 22.59 42.10
N GLN A 435 -18.91 22.70 43.42
CA GLN A 435 -19.85 22.19 44.41
C GLN A 435 -19.86 23.08 45.65
N TRP A 436 -21.04 23.62 45.99
CA TRP A 436 -21.21 24.45 47.18
C TRP A 436 -21.57 23.63 48.42
N TYR A 437 -21.09 24.11 49.57
CA TYR A 437 -21.30 23.52 50.88
C TYR A 437 -21.74 24.59 51.88
N ARG A 438 -22.53 24.17 52.88
CA ARG A 438 -23.03 25.02 53.97
C ARG A 438 -22.65 24.43 55.33
N SER A 439 -22.25 25.29 56.27
CA SER A 439 -21.94 24.87 57.64
C SER A 439 -23.16 24.30 58.35
N VAL A 440 -23.01 23.15 59.01
CA VAL A 440 -24.07 22.49 59.78
C VAL A 440 -23.86 22.68 61.29
N ASN A 441 -22.60 22.64 61.74
CA ASN A 441 -22.13 22.97 63.08
C ASN A 441 -20.80 23.73 62.94
N ASP A 442 -20.26 24.34 64.01
CA ASP A 442 -19.09 25.23 63.97
C ASP A 442 -17.78 24.49 63.58
N GLY A 443 -17.66 24.14 62.30
CA GLY A 443 -16.54 23.38 61.70
C GLY A 443 -16.95 22.37 60.62
N ASP A 444 -18.17 21.83 60.66
CA ASP A 444 -18.65 20.79 59.73
C ASP A 444 -19.50 21.38 58.61
N TYR A 445 -19.36 20.85 57.40
CA TYR A 445 -20.07 21.32 56.20
C TYR A 445 -20.79 20.19 55.48
N ALA A 446 -21.96 20.48 54.93
CA ALA A 446 -22.74 19.55 54.10
C ALA A 446 -22.91 20.09 52.67
N PRO A 447 -22.88 19.23 51.64
CA PRO A 447 -23.06 19.63 50.26
C PRO A 447 -24.49 20.13 50.03
N ILE A 448 -24.61 21.22 49.29
CA ILE A 448 -25.90 21.74 48.83
C ILE A 448 -26.24 21.06 47.51
N SER A 449 -27.27 20.23 47.51
CA SER A 449 -27.71 19.48 46.33
C SER A 449 -28.03 20.43 45.16
N GLY A 450 -27.44 20.17 43.99
CA GLY A 450 -27.68 20.92 42.75
C GLY A 450 -26.95 22.26 42.64
N ALA A 451 -26.17 22.66 43.64
CA ALA A 451 -25.38 23.88 43.60
C ALA A 451 -24.02 23.63 42.90
N THR A 452 -24.06 23.49 41.57
CA THR A 452 -22.89 23.12 40.73
C THR A 452 -22.41 24.23 39.80
N ASN A 453 -22.81 25.48 40.06
CA ASN A 453 -22.38 26.66 39.29
C ASN A 453 -21.26 27.41 40.01
N SER A 454 -20.55 28.28 39.29
CA SER A 454 -19.50 29.14 39.84
C SER A 454 -20.01 30.19 40.84
N SER A 455 -21.32 30.44 40.89
CA SER A 455 -22.00 31.23 41.92
C SER A 455 -23.16 30.46 42.55
N TYR A 456 -23.57 30.86 43.76
CA TYR A 456 -24.69 30.30 44.49
C TYR A 456 -25.49 31.38 45.22
N THR A 457 -26.82 31.35 45.09
CA THR A 457 -27.72 32.26 45.81
C THR A 457 -28.10 31.66 47.17
N ALA A 458 -27.53 32.20 48.23
CA ALA A 458 -27.84 31.83 49.61
C ALA A 458 -29.11 32.55 50.10
N LYS A 459 -29.93 31.83 50.87
CA LYS A 459 -31.14 32.37 51.51
C LYS A 459 -31.39 31.65 52.83
N GLU A 460 -31.30 32.38 53.92
CA GLU A 460 -31.33 31.78 55.26
C GLU A 460 -32.59 32.14 56.05
N PRO A 461 -33.36 31.15 56.52
CA PRO A 461 -34.63 31.37 57.20
C PRO A 461 -34.49 31.66 58.69
N THR A 462 -33.29 31.49 59.26
CA THR A 462 -33.01 31.62 60.70
C THR A 462 -31.84 32.55 60.96
N GLU A 463 -31.89 33.28 62.07
CA GLU A 463 -30.78 34.13 62.52
C GLU A 463 -29.57 33.28 62.91
N GLY A 464 -28.37 33.73 62.54
CA GLY A 464 -27.14 33.00 62.82
C GLY A 464 -26.00 33.35 61.86
N THR A 465 -24.81 32.82 62.15
CA THR A 465 -23.68 32.90 61.23
C THR A 465 -23.62 31.63 60.41
N TYR A 466 -23.66 31.75 59.08
CA TYR A 466 -23.56 30.64 58.13
C TYR A 466 -22.28 30.77 57.33
N LYS A 467 -21.45 29.73 57.37
CA LYS A 467 -20.24 29.66 56.56
C LYS A 467 -20.55 28.84 55.31
N TYR A 468 -20.11 29.34 54.17
CA TYR A 468 -20.23 28.69 52.87
C TYR A 468 -18.85 28.45 52.30
N TYR A 469 -18.67 27.36 51.57
CA TYR A 469 -17.49 27.21 50.73
C TYR A 469 -17.83 26.49 49.43
N CYS A 470 -17.02 26.71 48.41
CA CYS A 470 -17.16 26.09 47.11
C CYS A 470 -15.88 25.32 46.77
N GLU A 471 -16.02 24.05 46.43
CA GLU A 471 -14.94 23.24 45.86
C GLU A 471 -14.91 23.45 44.35
N VAL A 472 -13.73 23.71 43.82
CA VAL A 472 -13.50 23.88 42.38
C VAL A 472 -12.37 22.97 41.96
N GLY A 473 -12.58 22.18 40.92
CA GLY A 473 -11.58 21.24 40.44
C GLY A 473 -11.97 20.55 39.14
N ASP A 474 -11.06 19.71 38.65
CA ASP A 474 -11.36 18.77 37.57
C ASP A 474 -12.20 17.60 38.12
N VAL A 475 -13.10 17.05 37.30
CA VAL A 475 -14.04 15.98 37.68
C VAL A 475 -13.31 14.76 38.25
N ASP A 476 -12.08 14.52 37.79
CA ASP A 476 -11.27 13.38 38.20
C ASP A 476 -10.25 13.70 39.33
N CYS A 477 -10.09 14.97 39.72
CA CYS A 477 -9.18 15.40 40.80
C CYS A 477 -9.71 16.65 41.55
N PRO A 478 -10.58 16.48 42.56
CA PRO A 478 -11.08 17.59 43.37
C PRO A 478 -9.97 18.13 44.27
N GLY A 479 -9.67 19.42 44.18
CA GLY A 479 -8.60 20.04 44.98
C GLY A 479 -8.76 21.54 45.13
N SER A 480 -9.04 21.96 46.36
CA SER A 480 -9.07 23.35 46.87
C SER A 480 -10.46 24.00 46.94
N SER A 481 -10.63 24.80 47.99
CA SER A 481 -11.90 25.42 48.40
C SER A 481 -11.80 26.94 48.48
N GLY A 482 -12.73 27.70 47.87
CA GLY A 482 -12.95 29.12 48.18
C GLY A 482 -13.94 29.26 49.34
N LYS A 483 -13.67 30.14 50.33
CA LYS A 483 -14.46 30.27 51.57
C LYS A 483 -15.19 31.62 51.68
N TYR A 484 -16.44 31.59 52.13
CA TYR A 484 -17.30 32.75 52.36
C TYR A 484 -17.96 32.67 53.74
N THR A 485 -18.05 33.79 54.46
CA THR A 485 -18.78 33.87 55.73
C THR A 485 -19.96 34.84 55.60
N LEU A 486 -21.18 34.35 55.82
CA LEU A 486 -22.42 35.12 55.82
C LEU A 486 -22.94 35.25 57.26
N VAL A 487 -23.15 36.47 57.73
CA VAL A 487 -23.74 36.75 59.05
C VAL A 487 -25.17 37.22 58.85
N VAL A 488 -26.13 36.41 59.29
CA VAL A 488 -27.56 36.70 59.17
C VAL A 488 -28.06 37.22 60.50
N THR A 489 -28.46 38.49 60.54
CA THR A 489 -28.96 39.14 61.76
C THR A 489 -30.47 39.38 61.64
N ARG A 490 -31.20 39.26 62.75
CA ARG A 490 -32.62 39.61 62.80
C ARG A 490 -32.79 41.10 63.12
N CYS A 491 -33.73 41.79 62.47
CA CYS A 491 -34.15 43.12 62.93
C CYS A 491 -34.72 43.02 64.36
N PRO A 492 -34.35 43.92 65.29
CA PRO A 492 -34.95 43.93 66.61
C PRO A 492 -36.39 44.46 66.49
N GLY A 493 -37.35 43.54 66.49
CA GLY A 493 -38.77 43.85 66.62
C GLY A 493 -39.54 44.35 65.39
N TYR A 494 -38.97 44.49 64.17
CA TYR A 494 -39.71 45.00 62.99
C TYR A 494 -39.19 44.52 61.62
N VAL A 495 -39.98 44.82 60.57
CA VAL A 495 -39.96 44.35 59.17
C VAL A 495 -38.68 44.74 58.40
N ALA A 496 -38.10 43.77 57.67
CA ALA A 496 -37.18 44.03 56.55
C ALA A 496 -37.99 44.16 55.25
N VAL A 497 -37.71 45.17 54.43
CA VAL A 497 -38.44 45.43 53.20
C VAL A 497 -37.48 45.35 52.01
N GLY A 498 -37.37 44.16 51.40
CA GLY A 498 -36.48 43.89 50.27
C GLY A 498 -37.22 43.42 49.02
N GLY A 499 -36.85 43.97 47.85
CA GLY A 499 -37.31 43.55 46.51
C GLY A 499 -37.10 44.63 45.44
N GLU A 500 -36.38 44.33 44.36
CA GLU A 500 -36.00 45.24 43.25
C GLU A 500 -37.21 45.61 42.35
N TYR A 501 -37.34 46.86 41.83
CA TYR A 501 -37.97 47.25 40.51
C TYR A 501 -37.82 48.77 40.21
N THR A 502 -38.05 49.22 38.97
CA THR A 502 -37.59 50.49 38.34
C THR A 502 -38.65 51.61 38.12
N LEU A 503 -38.16 52.82 37.77
CA LEU A 503 -38.78 54.16 37.83
C LEU A 503 -39.76 54.56 36.71
N LYS A 504 -40.61 55.57 36.98
CA LYS A 504 -40.98 56.59 35.97
C LYS A 504 -41.24 58.00 36.55
N ASP A 505 -40.82 58.98 35.75
CA ASP A 505 -40.58 60.41 35.98
C ASP A 505 -41.64 61.29 36.69
N GLY A 506 -41.11 62.25 37.47
CA GLY A 506 -41.25 63.68 37.17
C GLY A 506 -42.61 64.35 37.32
N SER A 507 -43.09 64.55 38.56
CA SER A 507 -43.91 65.73 38.91
C SER A 507 -44.00 65.92 40.44
N ASN A 508 -43.75 67.15 40.91
CA ASN A 508 -43.78 67.57 42.32
C ASN A 508 -45.21 67.65 42.90
N VAL A 509 -45.97 66.55 42.91
CA VAL A 509 -47.22 66.41 43.69
C VAL A 509 -47.40 64.94 44.10
N LEU A 510 -47.47 64.66 45.40
CA LEU A 510 -47.84 63.34 45.95
C LEU A 510 -49.35 63.21 46.00
N ASN A 511 -49.95 62.36 45.16
CA ASN A 511 -51.37 62.06 45.19
C ASN A 511 -51.62 60.63 45.69
N HIS A 512 -52.57 60.50 46.61
CA HIS A 512 -52.81 59.31 47.42
C HIS A 512 -53.62 58.24 46.66
N SER A 513 -53.01 57.06 46.42
CA SER A 513 -53.70 55.87 45.91
C SER A 513 -53.78 54.80 47.00
N LYS A 514 -54.99 54.51 47.47
CA LYS A 514 -55.31 53.40 48.38
C LYS A 514 -55.27 52.08 47.62
N THR A 515 -54.12 51.42 47.52
CA THR A 515 -54.08 49.99 47.21
C THR A 515 -52.78 49.37 47.73
N ASN A 516 -52.94 48.22 48.40
CA ASN A 516 -51.92 47.42 49.08
C ASN A 516 -50.70 47.10 48.20
N VAL A 517 -49.64 47.91 48.27
CA VAL A 517 -48.32 47.56 47.74
C VAL A 517 -47.25 48.11 48.68
N LEU A 518 -46.67 47.20 49.46
CA LEU A 518 -45.62 47.44 50.44
C LEU A 518 -44.29 47.72 49.68
N TRP A 519 -43.57 48.79 50.03
CA TRP A 519 -42.28 49.27 49.47
C TRP A 519 -42.22 50.02 48.13
N ASP A 520 -42.83 49.50 47.06
CA ASP A 520 -42.64 50.08 45.72
C ASP A 520 -43.10 51.55 45.59
N ALA A 521 -44.08 51.95 46.41
CA ALA A 521 -44.62 53.30 46.45
C ALA A 521 -43.70 54.32 47.15
N VAL A 522 -42.60 53.87 47.75
CA VAL A 522 -42.00 54.53 48.91
C VAL A 522 -40.51 54.84 48.74
N LYS A 523 -39.80 53.97 48.02
CA LYS A 523 -38.33 54.01 47.82
C LYS A 523 -37.78 55.31 47.24
N GLY A 524 -38.53 56.03 46.40
CA GLY A 524 -38.11 57.29 45.77
C GLY A 524 -38.02 58.50 46.72
N TYR A 525 -38.46 58.35 47.96
CA TYR A 525 -38.43 59.40 48.99
C TYR A 525 -37.25 59.28 49.96
N PHE A 526 -36.44 58.22 49.82
CA PHE A 526 -35.18 58.02 50.54
C PHE A 526 -34.04 58.42 49.60
N ASN A 527 -33.21 59.38 50.00
CA ASN A 527 -32.17 60.00 49.15
C ASN A 527 -30.92 59.12 48.93
N GLU A 528 -31.01 57.81 49.13
CA GLU A 528 -29.86 56.89 49.17
C GLU A 528 -30.05 55.66 48.26
N PRO A 529 -28.96 55.02 47.79
CA PRO A 529 -28.99 54.06 46.67
C PRO A 529 -29.92 52.84 46.89
N PRO A 530 -30.33 52.14 45.81
CA PRO A 530 -31.51 51.26 45.78
C PRO A 530 -31.45 49.94 46.58
N ARG A 531 -30.55 49.78 47.55
CA ARG A 531 -30.31 48.48 48.22
C ARG A 531 -30.11 48.57 49.73
N LYS A 532 -30.75 49.53 50.39
CA LYS A 532 -30.70 49.60 51.86
C LYS A 532 -31.93 48.99 52.49
N ASP A 533 -31.71 47.95 53.30
CA ASP A 533 -32.72 47.45 54.24
C ASP A 533 -32.93 48.49 55.35
N ILE A 534 -34.19 48.88 55.59
CA ILE A 534 -34.53 49.94 56.55
C ILE A 534 -35.12 49.35 57.82
N CYS A 535 -34.45 49.61 58.94
CA CYS A 535 -34.96 49.28 60.27
C CYS A 535 -35.67 50.49 60.88
N ILE A 536 -36.79 50.25 61.58
CA ILE A 536 -37.60 51.28 62.24
C ILE A 536 -37.76 50.94 63.72
N TYR A 537 -37.42 51.89 64.60
CA TYR A 537 -37.55 51.74 66.05
C TYR A 537 -38.60 52.71 66.64
N TYR A 538 -39.36 52.24 67.64
CA TYR A 538 -40.39 53.00 68.34
C TYR A 538 -40.46 52.65 69.84
N ARG A 539 -40.43 53.67 70.72
CA ARG A 539 -40.84 53.54 72.14
C ARG A 539 -41.41 54.86 72.68
N PRO A 540 -42.37 54.84 73.63
CA PRO A 540 -42.75 56.02 74.39
C PRO A 540 -41.92 56.13 75.68
N ILE A 541 -41.33 57.29 75.97
CA ILE A 541 -40.64 57.51 77.25
C ILE A 541 -41.02 58.88 77.83
N GLY A 542 -41.51 58.87 79.07
CA GLY A 542 -41.67 60.05 79.93
C GLY A 542 -43.00 60.80 79.81
N GLY A 543 -44.07 60.27 80.41
CA GLY A 543 -45.41 60.86 80.36
C GLY A 543 -46.28 60.19 79.31
N GLU A 544 -47.59 60.08 79.56
CA GLU A 544 -48.54 59.36 78.70
C GLU A 544 -48.31 59.76 77.23
N PHE A 545 -48.01 58.78 76.36
CA PHE A 545 -47.92 58.88 74.90
C PHE A 545 -46.58 59.20 74.20
N GLY A 546 -45.40 59.22 74.86
CA GLY A 546 -44.12 59.17 74.12
C GLY A 546 -43.81 60.40 73.26
N LEU A 547 -44.17 61.57 73.76
CA LEU A 547 -43.98 62.84 73.10
C LEU A 547 -42.69 63.50 73.59
N SER A 548 -41.82 63.93 72.69
CA SER A 548 -40.60 64.68 73.02
C SER A 548 -40.58 66.05 72.33
N ASN A 549 -39.71 66.95 72.77
CA ASN A 549 -39.35 68.11 71.94
C ASN A 549 -38.37 67.68 70.84
N TRP A 550 -38.22 68.52 69.82
CA TRP A 550 -37.43 68.16 68.65
C TRP A 550 -35.95 67.90 68.93
N LEU A 551 -35.33 68.63 69.87
CA LEU A 551 -33.91 68.44 70.20
C LEU A 551 -33.67 67.10 70.90
N ASP A 552 -34.54 66.75 71.84
CA ASP A 552 -34.49 65.44 72.51
C ASP A 552 -34.79 64.31 71.52
N ALA A 553 -35.69 64.52 70.55
CA ALA A 553 -35.96 63.55 69.49
C ALA A 553 -34.73 63.27 68.61
N VAL A 554 -33.97 64.31 68.29
CA VAL A 554 -32.73 64.18 67.49
C VAL A 554 -31.65 63.49 68.31
N ASP A 555 -31.49 63.87 69.58
CA ASP A 555 -30.53 63.26 70.49
C ASP A 555 -30.82 61.77 70.72
N GLU A 556 -32.08 61.42 70.99
CA GLU A 556 -32.51 60.05 71.24
C GLU A 556 -32.27 59.13 70.03
N CYS A 557 -32.50 59.62 68.82
CA CYS A 557 -32.22 58.84 67.63
C CYS A 557 -30.73 58.80 67.27
N SER A 558 -29.91 59.78 67.66
CA SER A 558 -28.52 59.90 67.19
C SER A 558 -27.47 59.42 68.20
N ASN A 559 -27.78 59.47 69.50
CA ASN A 559 -26.83 59.17 70.57
C ASN A 559 -27.23 57.90 71.31
N ASN A 560 -26.82 56.75 70.76
CA ASN A 560 -26.61 55.46 71.43
C ASN A 560 -27.50 55.19 72.65
N SER A 561 -28.79 55.49 72.50
CA SER A 561 -29.70 55.62 73.64
C SER A 561 -29.78 54.29 74.34
N ASP A 562 -29.82 54.29 75.68
CA ASP A 562 -29.96 53.06 76.46
C ASP A 562 -31.26 52.28 76.19
N GLN A 563 -32.08 52.83 75.32
CA GLN A 563 -33.39 52.40 74.88
C GLN A 563 -33.34 51.52 73.63
N ILE A 564 -32.29 51.60 72.79
CA ILE A 564 -32.07 50.66 71.68
C ILE A 564 -31.37 49.40 72.23
N ASP A 565 -31.67 48.20 71.72
CA ASP A 565 -31.00 46.98 72.20
C ASP A 565 -29.47 47.09 72.02
N GLU A 566 -28.70 46.50 72.95
CA GLU A 566 -27.22 46.61 72.99
C GLU A 566 -26.56 46.15 71.69
N ASN A 567 -27.12 45.15 71.00
CA ASN A 567 -26.60 44.66 69.72
C ASN A 567 -26.84 45.61 68.54
N HIS A 568 -27.68 46.63 68.73
CA HIS A 568 -28.19 47.51 67.67
C HIS A 568 -27.85 48.99 67.90
N ARG A 569 -27.26 49.29 69.05
CA ARG A 569 -26.92 50.64 69.55
C ARG A 569 -25.88 51.35 68.65
N GLY A 570 -24.95 50.61 68.06
CA GLY A 570 -23.89 51.13 67.18
C GLY A 570 -24.23 51.28 65.69
N LEU A 571 -25.49 51.15 65.29
CA LEU A 571 -25.86 51.12 63.87
C LEU A 571 -25.93 52.51 63.21
N GLY A 572 -26.03 53.61 63.97
CA GLY A 572 -26.13 54.95 63.37
C GLY A 572 -27.57 55.35 63.04
N TRP A 573 -28.44 55.20 64.02
CA TRP A 573 -29.83 55.62 63.95
C TRP A 573 -29.97 57.13 63.74
N ARG A 574 -31.08 57.56 63.14
CA ARG A 574 -31.40 58.98 62.96
C ARG A 574 -32.89 59.24 62.93
N LEU A 575 -33.26 60.50 63.11
CA LEU A 575 -34.63 60.96 62.90
C LEU A 575 -34.99 60.90 61.40
N PRO A 576 -36.15 60.34 61.01
CA PRO A 576 -36.56 60.22 59.61
C PRO A 576 -36.87 61.58 59.01
N THR A 577 -36.71 61.70 57.70
CA THR A 577 -37.22 62.86 56.96
C THR A 577 -38.75 62.80 56.88
N VAL A 578 -39.39 63.94 56.61
CA VAL A 578 -40.84 64.02 56.36
C VAL A 578 -41.24 63.20 55.13
N GLY A 579 -40.33 63.06 54.16
CA GLY A 579 -40.50 62.18 53.01
C GLY A 579 -40.54 60.71 53.41
N GLU A 580 -39.65 60.30 54.33
CA GLU A 580 -39.59 58.94 54.88
C GLU A 580 -40.78 58.63 55.80
N LEU A 581 -41.30 59.62 56.52
CA LEU A 581 -42.54 59.47 57.29
C LEU A 581 -43.76 59.37 56.37
N ALA A 582 -43.83 60.19 55.32
CA ALA A 582 -44.88 60.16 54.31
C ALA A 582 -44.96 58.82 53.61
N ALA A 583 -43.78 58.32 53.26
CA ALA A 583 -43.52 57.01 52.74
C ALA A 583 -44.21 55.88 53.53
N LEU A 584 -44.18 55.96 54.86
CA LEU A 584 -44.74 54.94 55.73
C LEU A 584 -46.28 55.00 55.83
N GLN A 585 -46.94 56.02 55.28
CA GLN A 585 -48.40 56.18 55.32
C GLN A 585 -49.14 55.02 54.66
N SER A 586 -48.61 54.51 53.55
CA SER A 586 -49.23 53.43 52.76
C SER A 586 -49.13 52.06 53.43
N VAL A 587 -48.13 51.86 54.29
CA VAL A 587 -47.86 50.61 55.01
C VAL A 587 -48.24 50.67 56.48
N HIS A 588 -48.80 51.79 56.93
CA HIS A 588 -49.09 52.07 58.34
C HIS A 588 -50.03 51.05 58.99
N SER A 589 -51.06 50.59 58.26
CA SER A 589 -51.98 49.54 58.73
C SER A 589 -51.30 48.18 58.90
N THR A 590 -50.25 47.90 58.11
CA THR A 590 -49.45 46.68 58.23
C THR A 590 -48.52 46.76 59.44
N LEU A 591 -47.95 47.94 59.72
CA LEU A 591 -47.17 48.19 60.94
C LEU A 591 -48.01 48.02 62.22
N GLN A 592 -49.33 48.31 62.16
CA GLN A 592 -50.27 48.13 63.27
C GLN A 592 -50.59 46.67 63.63
N SER A 593 -50.36 45.72 62.72
CA SER A 593 -50.74 44.31 62.90
C SER A 593 -49.56 43.40 63.28
N GLN A 594 -48.35 43.96 63.41
CA GLN A 594 -47.15 43.18 63.74
C GLN A 594 -47.08 42.84 65.24
N PRO A 595 -46.61 41.64 65.59
CA PRO A 595 -46.41 41.25 66.98
C PRO A 595 -45.32 42.12 67.62
N THR A 596 -45.66 42.81 68.70
CA THR A 596 -44.68 43.52 69.52
C THR A 596 -43.97 42.53 70.45
N SER A 597 -42.69 42.76 70.75
CA SER A 597 -42.06 42.06 71.87
C SER A 597 -42.80 42.43 73.17
N THR A 598 -42.68 41.58 74.19
CA THR A 598 -43.42 41.69 75.47
C THR A 598 -43.25 43.04 76.19
N ASP A 599 -42.28 43.87 75.79
CA ASP A 599 -41.93 45.15 76.41
C ASP A 599 -42.20 46.39 75.54
N ILE A 600 -42.92 46.24 74.41
CA ILE A 600 -43.22 47.35 73.48
C ILE A 600 -44.73 47.56 73.37
N PRO A 601 -45.25 48.80 73.51
CA PRO A 601 -46.68 49.07 73.52
C PRO A 601 -47.33 48.84 72.16
N ARG A 602 -48.64 48.55 72.21
CA ARG A 602 -49.50 48.25 71.05
C ARG A 602 -49.35 49.33 69.98
N THR A 603 -49.00 48.89 68.77
CA THR A 603 -48.90 49.71 67.56
C THR A 603 -50.25 50.33 67.13
N GLU A 604 -51.35 49.95 67.79
CA GLU A 604 -52.72 50.46 67.58
C GLU A 604 -52.86 52.00 67.71
N TYR A 605 -51.99 52.66 68.49
CA TYR A 605 -52.05 54.11 68.71
C TYR A 605 -51.21 54.94 67.73
N MET A 606 -50.40 54.30 66.86
CA MET A 606 -49.49 55.00 65.94
C MET A 606 -50.21 55.88 64.91
N TYR A 607 -51.52 55.67 64.71
CA TYR A 607 -52.31 56.46 63.77
C TYR A 607 -52.66 57.85 64.31
N ASN A 608 -52.71 58.04 65.63
CA ASN A 608 -53.37 59.20 66.23
C ASN A 608 -52.44 60.36 66.61
N PHE A 609 -51.13 60.26 66.34
CA PHE A 609 -50.14 61.26 66.77
C PHE A 609 -49.24 61.73 65.66
N SER A 610 -48.86 63.01 65.72
CA SER A 610 -47.90 63.60 64.79
C SER A 610 -46.48 63.22 65.19
N TYR A 611 -45.64 62.91 64.20
CA TYR A 611 -44.25 62.50 64.38
C TYR A 611 -43.30 63.62 63.96
N TRP A 612 -42.22 63.82 64.73
CA TRP A 612 -41.13 64.71 64.35
C TRP A 612 -40.38 64.16 63.13
N SER A 613 -39.98 65.06 62.23
CA SER A 613 -39.02 64.77 61.16
C SER A 613 -37.72 65.54 61.33
N SER A 614 -36.67 65.08 60.65
CA SER A 614 -35.39 65.78 60.56
C SER A 614 -35.41 67.01 59.64
N ASN A 615 -36.48 67.24 58.87
CA ASN A 615 -36.55 68.41 57.99
C ASN A 615 -36.90 69.67 58.78
N ILE A 616 -35.99 70.64 58.78
CA ILE A 616 -36.16 71.96 59.40
C ILE A 616 -36.63 72.97 58.35
N TYR A 617 -37.55 73.85 58.75
CA TYR A 617 -38.04 75.00 58.02
C TYR A 617 -37.66 76.30 58.75
N TYR A 618 -36.96 77.19 58.03
CA TYR A 618 -36.58 78.50 58.53
C TYR A 618 -37.48 79.59 57.92
N TYR A 619 -37.97 80.50 58.76
CA TYR A 619 -38.74 81.65 58.29
C TYR A 619 -37.80 82.73 57.74
N SER A 620 -38.13 83.29 56.58
CA SER A 620 -37.34 84.32 55.89
C SER A 620 -37.23 85.66 56.64
N TYR A 621 -38.03 85.88 57.69
CA TYR A 621 -38.09 87.14 58.47
C TYR A 621 -37.88 86.94 59.98
N GLY A 622 -36.96 86.05 60.38
CA GLY A 622 -36.47 86.00 61.77
C GLY A 622 -37.39 85.34 62.82
N GLY A 623 -38.26 84.42 62.40
CA GLY A 623 -39.05 83.58 63.33
C GLY A 623 -38.26 82.38 63.88
N ASN A 624 -38.69 81.83 65.02
CA ASN A 624 -38.15 80.58 65.56
C ASN A 624 -38.22 79.46 64.52
N PRO A 625 -37.19 78.62 64.38
CA PRO A 625 -37.19 77.52 63.42
C PRO A 625 -38.34 76.55 63.73
N ALA A 626 -38.89 75.93 62.69
CA ALA A 626 -39.92 74.91 62.81
C ALA A 626 -39.41 73.60 62.20
N ALA A 627 -39.87 72.46 62.68
CA ALA A 627 -39.65 71.18 62.02
C ALA A 627 -40.95 70.71 61.36
N TRP A 628 -40.80 70.01 60.24
CA TRP A 628 -41.94 69.34 59.62
C TRP A 628 -42.38 68.16 60.48
N THR A 629 -43.69 67.96 60.57
CA THR A 629 -44.29 66.83 61.27
C THR A 629 -45.18 66.03 60.32
N TRP A 630 -45.36 64.74 60.61
CA TRP A 630 -46.25 63.88 59.83
C TRP A 630 -47.32 63.23 60.69
N SER A 631 -48.55 63.26 60.21
CA SER A 631 -49.75 62.85 60.93
C SER A 631 -50.49 61.76 60.17
N TYR A 632 -50.38 60.51 60.65
CA TYR A 632 -50.91 59.36 59.91
C TYR A 632 -52.45 59.32 59.82
N TRP A 633 -53.18 60.03 60.68
CA TRP A 633 -54.63 60.05 60.67
C TRP A 633 -55.28 61.00 59.66
N GLN A 634 -54.52 61.93 59.07
CA GLN A 634 -55.07 62.94 58.18
C GLN A 634 -54.87 62.54 56.70
N SER A 635 -55.93 62.14 56.01
CA SER A 635 -55.81 61.66 54.62
C SER A 635 -55.66 62.77 53.56
N GLN A 636 -56.03 64.01 53.88
CA GLN A 636 -56.00 65.13 52.91
C GLN A 636 -54.85 66.13 53.16
N TRP A 637 -54.27 66.18 54.37
CA TRP A 637 -53.15 67.07 54.72
C TRP A 637 -52.27 66.48 55.84
N PRO A 638 -51.65 65.31 55.64
CA PRO A 638 -50.88 64.61 56.68
C PRO A 638 -49.60 65.34 57.12
N VAL A 639 -49.12 66.31 56.33
CA VAL A 639 -47.92 67.08 56.65
C VAL A 639 -48.25 68.35 57.43
N GLY A 640 -47.61 68.53 58.57
CA GLY A 640 -47.72 69.70 59.44
C GLY A 640 -46.38 70.40 59.66
N ARG A 641 -46.41 71.55 60.35
CA ARG A 641 -45.22 72.24 60.84
C ARG A 641 -45.42 72.63 62.28
N ALA A 642 -44.42 72.38 63.11
CA ALA A 642 -44.42 72.77 64.51
C ALA A 642 -43.15 73.56 64.82
N THR A 643 -43.32 74.72 65.46
CA THR A 643 -42.20 75.55 65.93
C THR A 643 -41.38 74.76 66.93
N ILE A 644 -40.06 74.75 66.77
CA ILE A 644 -39.14 74.07 67.66
C ILE A 644 -39.07 74.89 68.96
N THR A 645 -39.81 74.46 69.96
CA THR A 645 -39.80 75.03 71.30
C THR A 645 -39.66 73.92 72.35
N PRO A 646 -39.17 74.24 73.56
CA PRO A 646 -39.09 73.27 74.65
C PRO A 646 -40.43 72.69 75.11
N ASP A 647 -41.56 73.27 74.68
CA ASP A 647 -42.92 72.85 75.04
C ASP A 647 -43.65 72.12 73.91
N ALA A 648 -43.16 72.21 72.66
CA ALA A 648 -43.72 71.44 71.55
C ALA A 648 -43.44 69.95 71.77
N ARG A 649 -44.47 69.12 71.58
CA ARG A 649 -44.47 67.70 71.93
C ARG A 649 -45.05 66.89 70.77
N HIS A 650 -44.21 66.10 70.12
CA HIS A 650 -44.59 65.17 69.04
C HIS A 650 -43.86 63.84 69.22
N MET A 651 -44.34 62.78 68.57
CA MET A 651 -43.74 61.44 68.70
C MET A 651 -42.40 61.36 67.99
N VAL A 652 -41.55 60.47 68.50
CA VAL A 652 -40.26 60.12 67.88
C VAL A 652 -40.35 58.76 67.21
N ARG A 653 -39.74 58.66 66.04
CA ARG A 653 -39.44 57.40 65.37
C ARG A 653 -38.00 57.51 64.90
N CYS A 654 -37.22 56.46 65.06
CA CYS A 654 -35.85 56.42 64.55
C CYS A 654 -35.76 55.45 63.38
N VAL A 655 -34.94 55.80 62.38
CA VAL A 655 -34.68 54.97 61.20
C VAL A 655 -33.17 54.70 61.09
N PHE A 656 -32.85 53.51 60.61
CA PHE A 656 -31.49 53.10 60.28
C PHE A 656 -31.49 52.37 58.93
N THR A 657 -30.42 52.57 58.16
CA THR A 657 -30.25 52.03 56.82
C THR A 657 -28.86 51.40 56.71
N MET A 658 -28.77 50.10 56.37
CA MET A 658 -27.48 49.45 56.02
C MET A 658 -27.20 49.61 54.53
N ASP A 659 -25.94 49.87 54.17
CA ASP A 659 -25.43 49.75 52.78
C ASP A 659 -25.37 48.30 52.30
#